data_AF-A0A944M6I9-F1
#
_entry.id   AF-A0A944M6I9-F1
#
_cell.length_a   1.000
_cell.length_b   1.000
_cell.length_c   1.000
_cell.angle_alpha   90.00
_cell.angle_beta   90.00
_cell.angle_gamma   90.00
#
_symmetry.space_group_name_H-M   'P 1'
#
loop_
_entity.id
_entity.type
_entity.pdbx_description
1 polymer ?
#
loop_
_entity_poly.entity_id
_entity_poly.type
_entity_poly.pdbx_seq_one_letter_code
_entity_poly.pdbx_strand_id
1 'polypeptide(L)'
;MTHDKRGNIHQSADAKINYTANGQPEHIRLRGKLIASYSYNNRTERISKTVYGEAGPVTTRYLYENKRLIAEMDDQGEIIRQYIYLGWQPVALLEAGEIYTIHSNHLNAPVAVSDSTGRIVWRAHYAPFGRAHIEDNPDGDHIAFQLNLRLPGQYEDTETGLYYNYYRYYDPETGRYLSSDPLDLNAGMNTYAYAANDPVRNIDPTGLLLFAFDGTGNTNNRSDLHDPENPGDITNVVRFAESYRSAPGELPITPYIDWDGSMVSNRDYYYITGAGVDDPNFGSAPALDAGVGVSLDQRVAHMADYLIQYIEQMEEQDVTTPVDIDIVGFSRGAAEARMFANVVDDIIRVAQSGADFSDPNAADELSYIYENLRREQDLFIENTGADIYADMNRLRATLDYLNRDCNMMINLSFIGLFDTVPHYGLSQNNDLQQLRLGVPMSTDHAAYAVAVNEHRTDFAGVSIHDAPTTANSATRIERGFIGAHSDIGGGYAEGDLSDVAFMWMVQQAENAGEEMNRDVIEDEGWHEVTNPIVHDSVDVCPAWPICFDGPDREFMYANGSDAINQQSWPGAAGDDSMDYAESQPFFDEQFIEDAPCGFMWLDTCREKGVDEDDNRSKIGAITLEDEVNPTVEIDTYSEWLSVHYSLDISFDHSELDQTNTP
;
A
#
# COMPACT_ATOMS: atom_id res chain seq x y z
N MET A 1 28.54 -12.14 26.44
CA MET A 1 27.10 -12.44 26.41
C MET A 1 26.94 -13.77 25.69
N THR A 2 25.97 -14.59 26.08
CA THR A 2 25.65 -15.85 25.39
C THR A 2 24.25 -15.73 24.80
N HIS A 3 24.08 -16.36 23.64
CA HIS A 3 22.80 -16.42 22.95
C HIS A 3 22.09 -17.72 23.29
N ASP A 4 20.75 -17.70 23.27
CA ASP A 4 19.98 -18.94 23.20
C ASP A 4 20.07 -19.57 21.79
N LYS A 5 19.31 -20.63 21.57
CA LYS A 5 19.29 -21.35 20.28
C LYS A 5 18.67 -20.54 19.13
N ARG A 6 18.00 -19.42 19.43
CA ARG A 6 17.33 -18.52 18.48
C ARG A 6 18.10 -17.21 18.30
N GLY A 7 19.36 -17.16 18.74
CA GLY A 7 20.17 -15.95 18.61
C GLY A 7 19.79 -14.84 19.59
N ASN A 8 18.90 -15.06 20.57
CA ASN A 8 18.57 -14.03 21.53
C ASN A 8 19.63 -13.95 22.63
N ILE A 9 20.05 -12.75 23.02
CA ILE A 9 20.95 -12.50 24.15
C ILE A 9 20.23 -12.89 25.46
N HIS A 10 20.31 -14.17 25.80
CA HIS A 10 19.59 -14.70 26.96
C HIS A 10 20.38 -14.61 28.26
N GLN A 11 21.69 -14.29 28.20
CA GLN A 11 22.55 -14.31 29.36
C GLN A 11 23.82 -13.45 29.20
N SER A 12 24.02 -12.54 30.14
CA SER A 12 25.30 -11.85 30.40
C SER A 12 25.92 -12.38 31.70
N ALA A 13 27.04 -11.79 32.14
CA ALA A 13 27.66 -12.21 33.42
C ALA A 13 26.71 -12.02 34.61
N ASP A 14 25.84 -11.01 34.55
CA ASP A 14 24.93 -10.64 35.63
C ASP A 14 23.44 -10.78 35.23
N ALA A 15 23.07 -10.70 33.96
CA ALA A 15 21.67 -10.70 33.52
C ALA A 15 21.28 -12.02 32.83
N LYS A 16 20.03 -12.44 32.98
CA LYS A 16 19.40 -13.53 32.24
C LYS A 16 18.05 -13.05 31.70
N ILE A 17 17.85 -13.19 30.39
CA ILE A 17 16.61 -12.84 29.71
C ILE A 17 15.92 -14.15 29.30
N ASN A 18 14.67 -14.29 29.72
CA ASN A 18 13.74 -15.26 29.18
C ASN A 18 12.89 -14.57 28.15
N TYR A 19 12.65 -15.24 27.03
CA TYR A 19 11.91 -14.72 25.90
C TYR A 19 10.58 -15.45 25.75
N THR A 20 9.58 -14.76 25.21
CA THR A 20 8.33 -15.35 24.71
C THR A 20 8.62 -16.30 23.54
N ALA A 21 7.60 -17.04 23.10
CA ALA A 21 7.71 -17.84 21.89
C ALA A 21 8.10 -17.00 20.65
N ASN A 22 7.79 -15.70 20.66
CA ASN A 22 8.01 -14.77 19.55
C ASN A 22 9.30 -13.93 19.73
N GLY A 23 10.23 -14.34 20.61
CA GLY A 23 11.55 -13.70 20.73
C GLY A 23 11.56 -12.35 21.46
N GLN A 24 10.49 -12.01 22.19
CA GLN A 24 10.42 -10.79 22.99
C GLN A 24 10.80 -11.08 24.45
N PRO A 25 11.58 -10.23 25.14
CA PRO A 25 11.87 -10.41 26.56
C PRO A 25 10.58 -10.57 27.38
N GLU A 26 10.40 -11.71 28.03
CA GLU A 26 9.27 -11.98 28.93
C GLU A 26 9.67 -11.76 30.39
N HIS A 27 10.86 -12.22 30.77
CA HIS A 27 11.39 -12.05 32.12
C HIS A 27 12.88 -11.74 32.10
N ILE A 28 13.28 -10.65 32.75
CA ILE A 28 14.69 -10.30 32.94
C ILE A 28 15.07 -10.49 34.39
N ARG A 29 16.13 -11.26 34.61
CA ARG A 29 16.72 -11.54 35.93
C ARG A 29 18.11 -10.96 36.01
N LEU A 30 18.38 -10.15 37.03
CA LEU A 30 19.72 -9.70 37.36
C LEU A 30 20.22 -10.42 38.61
N ARG A 31 21.36 -11.10 38.52
CA ARG A 31 21.97 -11.92 39.57
C ARG A 31 20.99 -12.94 40.18
N GLY A 32 20.16 -13.53 39.31
CA GLY A 32 19.13 -14.51 39.69
C GLY A 32 17.83 -13.91 40.24
N LYS A 33 17.77 -12.61 40.51
CA LYS A 33 16.55 -11.92 40.94
C LYS A 33 15.77 -11.44 39.72
N LEU A 34 14.48 -11.77 39.63
CA LEU A 34 13.59 -11.17 38.63
C LEU A 34 13.54 -9.65 38.86
N ILE A 35 13.88 -8.87 37.84
CA ILE A 35 13.89 -7.40 37.87
C ILE A 35 12.84 -6.80 36.96
N ALA A 36 12.45 -7.49 35.89
CA ALA A 36 11.38 -7.07 35.00
C ALA A 36 10.62 -8.27 34.44
N SER A 37 9.31 -8.11 34.25
CA SER A 37 8.48 -8.99 33.44
C SER A 37 7.72 -8.14 32.42
N TYR A 38 7.52 -8.64 31.22
CA TYR A 38 6.81 -7.92 30.17
C TYR A 38 5.70 -8.80 29.60
N SER A 39 4.63 -8.18 29.11
CA SER A 39 3.57 -8.86 28.38
C SER A 39 3.24 -8.11 27.11
N TYR A 40 2.84 -8.87 26.10
CA TYR A 40 2.64 -8.39 24.74
C TYR A 40 1.27 -8.82 24.23
N ASN A 41 0.67 -8.04 23.32
CA ASN A 41 -0.49 -8.48 22.57
C ASN A 41 -0.08 -9.25 21.30
N ASN A 42 -1.06 -9.67 20.49
CA ASN A 42 -0.84 -10.37 19.23
C ASN A 42 -0.17 -9.49 18.15
N ARG A 43 -0.19 -8.17 18.30
CA ARG A 43 0.50 -7.19 17.43
C ARG A 43 1.93 -6.90 17.89
N THR A 44 2.45 -7.66 18.84
CA THR A 44 3.79 -7.52 19.46
C THR A 44 3.99 -6.25 20.31
N GLU A 45 2.94 -5.46 20.52
CA GLU A 45 2.98 -4.27 21.38
C GLU A 45 3.13 -4.71 22.83
N ARG A 46 4.06 -4.10 23.54
CA ARG A 46 4.21 -4.32 24.97
C ARG A 46 3.04 -3.69 25.71
N ILE A 47 2.06 -4.49 26.10
CA ILE A 47 0.87 -4.04 26.84
C ILE A 47 1.14 -3.82 28.33
N SER A 48 2.16 -4.46 28.91
CA SER A 48 2.56 -4.21 30.29
C SER A 48 4.02 -4.52 30.57
N LYS A 49 4.52 -3.84 31.60
CA LYS A 49 5.83 -4.04 32.22
C LYS A 49 5.66 -4.07 33.73
N THR A 50 6.20 -5.08 34.39
CA THR A 50 6.28 -5.16 35.86
C THR A 50 7.75 -5.13 36.29
N VAL A 51 8.16 -4.07 36.98
CA VAL A 51 9.52 -3.90 37.53
C VAL A 51 9.56 -4.34 39.00
N TYR A 52 10.52 -5.18 39.38
CA TYR A 52 10.64 -5.77 40.72
C TYR A 52 11.75 -5.08 41.53
N GLY A 53 11.42 -3.95 42.15
CA GLY A 53 12.32 -3.16 42.98
C GLY A 53 12.42 -3.62 44.45
N GLU A 54 13.10 -2.85 45.29
CA GLU A 54 13.09 -3.03 46.75
C GLU A 54 11.72 -2.69 47.36
N ALA A 55 10.99 -1.76 46.73
CA ALA A 55 9.66 -1.33 47.16
C ALA A 55 8.53 -2.31 46.80
N GLY A 56 8.82 -3.35 46.01
CA GLY A 56 7.84 -4.29 45.47
C GLY A 56 7.70 -4.20 43.94
N PRO A 57 6.80 -5.01 43.34
CA PRO A 57 6.51 -4.95 41.92
C PRO A 57 5.71 -3.69 41.57
N VAL A 58 6.13 -2.98 40.53
CA VAL A 58 5.41 -1.84 39.95
C VAL A 58 5.04 -2.20 38.53
N THR A 59 3.76 -2.19 38.21
CA THR A 59 3.25 -2.47 36.86
C THR A 59 2.91 -1.16 36.16
N THR A 60 3.48 -0.99 34.97
CA THR A 60 3.10 0.04 34.00
C THR A 60 2.40 -0.65 32.84
N ARG A 61 1.27 -0.10 32.40
CA ARG A 61 0.58 -0.52 31.18
C ARG A 61 0.75 0.54 30.12
N TYR A 62 0.73 0.13 28.86
CA TYR A 62 1.02 1.02 27.73
C TYR A 62 -0.17 1.04 26.77
N LEU A 63 -0.47 2.23 26.25
CA LEU A 63 -1.44 2.42 25.18
C LEU A 63 -0.72 2.88 23.93
N TYR A 64 -1.11 2.29 22.80
CA TYR A 64 -0.56 2.59 21.49
C TYR A 64 -1.66 3.07 20.55
N GLU A 65 -1.27 3.92 19.62
CA GLU A 65 -2.05 4.35 18.46
C GLU A 65 -1.10 4.37 17.28
N ASN A 66 -1.44 3.72 16.17
CA ASN A 66 -0.60 3.63 14.97
C ASN A 66 0.85 3.22 15.28
N LYS A 67 1.02 2.11 16.02
CA LYS A 67 2.32 1.58 16.48
C LYS A 67 3.15 2.54 17.37
N ARG A 68 2.60 3.68 17.81
CA ARG A 68 3.26 4.71 18.63
C ARG A 68 2.73 4.72 20.07
N LEU A 69 3.64 4.82 21.05
CA LEU A 69 3.26 4.92 22.48
C LEU A 69 2.60 6.28 22.77
N ILE A 70 1.32 6.26 23.14
CA ILE A 70 0.54 7.48 23.45
C ILE A 70 0.33 7.70 24.94
N ALA A 71 0.33 6.65 25.78
CA ALA A 71 0.16 6.82 27.21
C ALA A 71 0.76 5.67 28.04
N GLU A 72 1.13 6.01 29.27
CA GLU A 72 1.46 5.06 30.33
C GLU A 72 0.37 5.12 31.40
N MET A 73 -0.02 3.94 31.89
CA MET A 73 -1.00 3.78 32.95
C MET A 73 -0.42 2.98 34.12
N ASP A 74 -0.96 3.21 35.32
CA ASP A 74 -0.68 2.37 36.47
C ASP A 74 -1.39 1.00 36.39
N ASP A 75 -1.24 0.17 37.43
CA ASP A 75 -1.86 -1.16 37.49
C ASP A 75 -3.40 -1.10 37.59
N GLN A 76 -3.93 0.05 38.00
CA GLN A 76 -5.37 0.31 38.12
C GLN A 76 -5.98 0.80 36.80
N GLY A 77 -5.14 1.13 35.81
CA GLY A 77 -5.56 1.64 34.51
C GLY A 77 -5.73 3.16 34.47
N GLU A 78 -5.25 3.88 35.48
CA GLU A 78 -5.25 5.34 35.47
C GLU A 78 -4.06 5.85 34.64
N ILE A 79 -4.30 6.80 33.74
CA ILE A 79 -3.25 7.43 32.93
C ILE A 79 -2.37 8.26 33.84
N ILE A 80 -1.09 7.88 33.93
CA ILE A 80 -0.08 8.59 34.71
C ILE A 80 0.78 9.51 33.82
N ARG A 81 0.81 9.24 32.51
CA ARG A 81 1.55 10.03 31.54
C ARG A 81 0.93 9.91 30.15
N GLN A 82 0.81 11.02 29.43
CA GLN A 82 0.33 11.05 28.05
C GLN A 82 1.30 11.84 27.16
N TYR A 83 1.59 11.28 25.99
CA TYR A 83 2.50 11.84 25.01
C TYR A 83 1.71 12.48 23.88
N ILE A 84 2.05 13.72 23.52
CA ILE A 84 1.46 14.44 22.39
C ILE A 84 2.53 14.54 21.30
N TYR A 85 2.13 14.21 20.07
CA TYR A 85 3.03 14.14 18.92
C TYR A 85 2.54 15.02 17.77
N LEU A 86 3.49 15.46 16.95
CA LEU A 86 3.30 15.98 15.60
C LEU A 86 3.97 14.98 14.64
N GLY A 87 3.19 14.17 13.93
CA GLY A 87 3.73 13.00 13.22
C GLY A 87 4.46 12.06 14.19
N TRP A 88 5.72 11.72 13.91
CA TRP A 88 6.57 10.95 14.84
C TRP A 88 7.33 11.81 15.87
N GLN A 89 7.20 13.14 15.81
CA GLN A 89 7.88 14.04 16.73
C GLN A 89 7.10 14.19 18.04
N PRO A 90 7.64 13.79 19.20
CA PRO A 90 7.04 14.14 20.49
C PRO A 90 7.18 15.65 20.72
N VAL A 91 6.06 16.32 20.99
CA VAL A 91 6.00 17.78 21.18
C VAL A 91 5.58 18.18 22.58
N ALA A 92 4.82 17.33 23.30
CA ALA A 92 4.46 17.58 24.68
C ALA A 92 4.26 16.30 25.50
N LEU A 93 4.39 16.46 26.81
CA LEU A 93 4.05 15.47 27.82
C LEU A 93 3.01 16.05 28.78
N LEU A 94 1.96 15.28 29.06
CA LEU A 94 1.04 15.57 30.15
C LEU A 94 1.34 14.61 31.30
N GLU A 95 1.64 15.15 32.48
CA GLU A 95 1.95 14.37 33.68
C GLU A 95 1.48 15.14 34.93
N ALA A 96 0.74 14.46 35.82
CA ALA A 96 0.21 15.01 37.08
C ALA A 96 -0.59 16.33 36.93
N GLY A 97 -1.26 16.54 35.79
CA GLY A 97 -2.03 17.74 35.49
C GLY A 97 -1.21 18.93 34.97
N GLU A 98 0.10 18.74 34.77
CA GLU A 98 1.00 19.71 34.17
C GLU A 98 1.32 19.34 32.72
N ILE A 99 1.61 20.37 31.91
CA ILE A 99 2.11 20.20 30.55
C ILE A 99 3.59 20.54 30.49
N TYR A 100 4.36 19.65 29.87
CA TYR A 100 5.75 19.84 29.57
C TYR A 100 5.94 19.85 28.06
N THR A 101 6.76 20.75 27.54
CA THR A 101 7.09 20.82 26.11
C THR A 101 8.32 19.97 25.85
N ILE A 102 8.24 19.09 24.85
CA ILE A 102 9.34 18.25 24.41
C ILE A 102 10.02 18.93 23.22
N HIS A 103 11.33 19.11 23.32
CA HIS A 103 12.18 19.67 22.27
C HIS A 103 12.97 18.53 21.64
N SER A 104 12.84 18.35 20.33
CA SER A 104 13.43 17.22 19.61
C SER A 104 14.52 17.67 18.63
N ASN A 105 15.43 16.76 18.28
CA ASN A 105 16.45 17.00 17.23
C ASN A 105 15.90 16.68 15.83
N HIS A 106 16.77 16.70 14.81
CA HIS A 106 16.42 16.42 13.41
C HIS A 106 15.92 14.99 13.14
N LEU A 107 16.17 14.06 14.06
CA LEU A 107 15.66 12.69 14.03
C LEU A 107 14.44 12.53 14.94
N ASN A 108 13.81 13.63 15.38
CA ASN A 108 12.68 13.60 16.30
C ASN A 108 12.96 13.00 17.69
N ALA A 109 14.24 12.85 18.08
CA ALA A 109 14.61 12.37 19.40
C ALA A 109 14.54 13.50 20.45
N PRO A 110 13.89 13.33 21.61
CA PRO A 110 13.81 14.34 22.65
C PRO A 110 15.20 14.74 23.18
N VAL A 111 15.62 15.99 23.00
CA VAL A 111 16.87 16.54 23.52
C VAL A 111 16.68 17.40 24.76
N ALA A 112 15.49 17.95 24.98
CA ALA A 112 15.15 18.66 26.20
C ALA A 112 13.65 18.61 26.49
N VAL A 113 13.28 18.81 27.75
CA VAL A 113 11.90 19.03 28.18
C VAL A 113 11.85 20.31 29.00
N SER A 114 10.87 21.17 28.73
CA SER A 114 10.62 22.37 29.52
C SER A 114 9.28 22.34 30.23
N ASP A 115 9.23 22.90 31.44
CA ASP A 115 7.97 23.14 32.17
C ASP A 115 7.14 24.26 31.52
N SER A 116 5.95 24.52 32.09
CA SER A 116 5.03 25.58 31.66
C SER A 116 5.61 27.01 31.75
N THR A 117 6.74 27.20 32.44
CA THR A 117 7.47 28.47 32.54
C THR A 117 8.66 28.56 31.58
N GLY A 118 8.89 27.52 30.78
CA GLY A 118 10.01 27.42 29.83
C GLY A 118 11.34 27.02 30.49
N ARG A 119 11.35 26.60 31.75
CA ARG A 119 12.56 26.08 32.41
C ARG A 119 12.81 24.66 31.95
N ILE A 120 14.04 24.35 31.55
CA ILE A 120 14.44 23.00 31.17
C ILE A 120 14.48 22.14 32.43
N VAL A 121 13.63 21.12 32.50
CA VAL A 121 13.51 20.17 33.62
C VAL A 121 14.16 18.84 33.31
N TRP A 122 14.46 18.57 32.04
CA TRP A 122 15.18 17.39 31.59
C TRP A 122 15.96 17.69 30.32
N ARG A 123 17.13 17.08 30.17
CA ARG A 123 17.94 17.18 28.96
C ARG A 123 18.60 15.86 28.65
N ALA A 124 18.71 15.54 27.36
CA ALA A 124 19.46 14.39 26.88
C ALA A 124 20.55 14.80 25.90
N HIS A 125 21.71 14.16 26.06
CA HIS A 125 22.80 14.20 25.11
C HIS A 125 22.99 12.81 24.51
N TYR A 126 22.77 12.68 23.20
CA TYR A 126 22.87 11.39 22.51
C TYR A 126 24.27 11.16 21.96
N ALA A 127 24.80 9.97 22.20
CA ALA A 127 25.84 9.39 21.36
C ALA A 127 25.24 9.02 19.98
N PRO A 128 26.07 8.81 18.92
CA PRO A 128 25.56 8.51 17.58
C PRO A 128 24.57 7.33 17.54
N PHE A 129 24.82 6.27 18.32
CA PHE A 129 23.97 5.08 18.41
C PHE A 129 22.87 5.22 19.49
N GLY A 130 22.38 6.42 19.75
CA GLY A 130 21.22 6.64 20.62
C GLY A 130 21.46 6.51 22.13
N ARG A 131 22.66 6.12 22.60
CA ARG A 131 22.96 6.14 24.05
C ARG A 131 22.80 7.54 24.61
N ALA A 132 21.80 7.71 25.48
CA ALA A 132 21.47 9.00 26.06
C ALA A 132 22.18 9.21 27.41
N HIS A 133 22.85 10.34 27.56
CA HIS A 133 23.22 10.87 28.87
C HIS A 133 22.15 11.84 29.33
N ILE A 134 21.48 11.51 30.43
CA ILE A 134 20.33 12.25 30.95
C ILE A 134 20.79 13.21 32.05
N GLU A 135 20.48 14.50 31.88
CA GLU A 135 20.43 15.50 32.95
C GLU A 135 18.96 15.59 33.42
N ASP A 136 18.62 14.90 34.50
CA ASP A 136 17.26 14.78 35.03
C ASP A 136 16.83 15.95 35.92
N ASN A 137 17.73 16.84 36.28
CA ASN A 137 17.48 18.06 37.05
C ASN A 137 18.43 19.20 36.62
N PRO A 138 18.31 19.68 35.37
CA PRO A 138 19.16 20.75 34.85
C PRO A 138 18.79 22.14 35.38
N ASP A 139 17.61 22.31 36.00
CA ASP A 139 17.19 23.55 36.67
C ASP A 139 17.63 23.66 38.13
N GLY A 140 18.03 22.55 38.76
CA GLY A 140 18.71 22.52 40.05
C GLY A 140 17.79 22.64 41.26
N ASP A 141 16.50 22.31 41.11
CA ASP A 141 15.50 22.40 42.17
C ASP A 141 15.45 21.16 43.10
N HIS A 142 16.25 20.14 42.77
CA HIS A 142 16.33 18.84 43.44
C HIS A 142 15.12 17.91 43.22
N ILE A 143 14.34 18.17 42.16
CA ILE A 143 13.26 17.32 41.67
C ILE A 143 13.71 16.73 40.33
N ALA A 144 13.90 15.40 40.30
CA ALA A 144 14.27 14.73 39.06
C ALA A 144 13.05 14.55 38.16
N PHE A 145 13.16 14.92 36.89
CA PHE A 145 12.20 14.61 35.85
C PHE A 145 12.66 13.41 35.04
N GLN A 146 11.74 12.53 34.65
CA GLN A 146 12.08 11.33 33.90
C GLN A 146 11.29 11.28 32.59
N LEU A 147 11.98 11.34 31.46
CA LEU A 147 11.42 10.98 30.15
C LEU A 147 12.09 9.71 29.65
N ASN A 148 11.30 8.72 29.25
CA ASN A 148 11.80 7.42 28.77
C ASN A 148 11.83 7.31 27.24
N LEU A 149 11.26 8.27 26.50
CA LEU A 149 11.40 8.31 25.04
C LEU A 149 12.85 8.57 24.62
N ARG A 150 13.31 7.86 23.58
CA ARG A 150 14.68 7.98 23.03
C ARG A 150 14.61 8.37 21.55
N LEU A 151 15.31 7.67 20.67
CA LEU A 151 15.11 7.83 19.22
C LEU A 151 13.65 7.43 18.87
N PRO A 152 13.13 7.80 17.68
CA PRO A 152 11.77 7.44 17.29
C PRO A 152 11.48 5.95 17.48
N GLY A 153 10.31 5.63 18.05
CA GLY A 153 9.90 4.26 18.37
C GLY A 153 10.50 3.68 19.67
N GLN A 154 11.53 4.32 20.25
CA GLN A 154 12.26 3.76 21.38
C GLN A 154 11.75 4.25 22.73
N TYR A 155 11.55 3.30 23.64
CA TYR A 155 11.23 3.53 25.04
C TYR A 155 12.29 2.88 25.94
N GLU A 156 12.98 3.66 26.76
CA GLU A 156 13.97 3.14 27.71
C GLU A 156 13.33 2.44 28.90
N ASP A 157 13.72 1.19 29.08
CA ASP A 157 13.54 0.44 30.31
C ASP A 157 14.69 0.69 31.27
N THR A 158 14.53 1.72 32.10
CA THR A 158 15.58 2.17 33.04
C THR A 158 16.07 1.06 33.99
N GLU A 159 15.25 0.04 34.28
CA GLU A 159 15.64 -1.08 35.11
C GLU A 159 16.65 -2.02 34.44
N THR A 160 16.77 -1.96 33.12
CA THR A 160 17.69 -2.77 32.33
C THR A 160 18.70 -1.96 31.51
N GLY A 161 18.40 -0.68 31.24
CA GLY A 161 19.13 0.17 30.30
C GLY A 161 18.84 -0.15 28.83
N LEU A 162 17.92 -1.08 28.55
CA LEU A 162 17.53 -1.48 27.20
C LEU A 162 16.41 -0.58 26.69
N TYR A 163 16.37 -0.37 25.38
CA TYR A 163 15.32 0.40 24.74
C TYR A 163 14.36 -0.57 24.07
N TYR A 164 13.11 -0.60 24.51
CA TYR A 164 12.04 -1.25 23.80
C TYR A 164 11.79 -0.51 22.49
N ASN A 165 11.92 -1.19 21.36
CA ASN A 165 11.69 -0.67 20.02
C ASN A 165 10.71 -1.61 19.29
N TYR A 166 9.45 -1.57 19.73
CA TYR A 166 8.31 -2.32 19.23
C TYR A 166 8.52 -3.85 19.11
N TYR A 167 9.13 -4.32 18.02
CA TYR A 167 9.42 -5.74 17.78
C TYR A 167 10.66 -6.24 18.54
N ARG A 168 11.63 -5.35 18.83
CA ARG A 168 12.93 -5.73 19.40
C ARG A 168 13.31 -4.89 20.59
N TYR A 169 14.26 -5.41 21.37
CA TYR A 169 14.93 -4.64 22.41
C TYR A 169 16.31 -4.25 21.93
N TYR A 170 16.61 -2.97 22.01
CA TYR A 170 17.87 -2.36 21.63
C TYR A 170 18.75 -2.15 22.87
N ASP A 171 20.03 -2.52 22.76
CA ASP A 171 21.04 -2.23 23.76
C ASP A 171 21.89 -1.03 23.31
N PRO A 172 21.67 0.17 23.89
CA PRO A 172 22.42 1.36 23.54
C PRO A 172 23.89 1.30 23.96
N GLU A 173 24.29 0.44 24.90
CA GLU A 173 25.69 0.28 25.28
C GLU A 173 26.49 -0.49 24.22
N THR A 174 25.83 -1.41 23.51
CA THR A 174 26.46 -2.19 22.44
C THR A 174 26.07 -1.74 21.03
N GLY A 175 25.15 -0.77 20.93
CA GLY A 175 24.72 -0.16 19.67
C GLY A 175 23.93 -1.12 18.77
N ARG A 176 23.21 -2.08 19.36
CA ARG A 176 22.62 -3.21 18.63
C ARG A 176 21.39 -3.77 19.34
N TYR A 177 20.58 -4.55 18.64
CA TYR A 177 19.48 -5.29 19.22
C TYR A 177 19.93 -6.49 20.06
N LEU A 178 19.05 -6.96 20.96
CA LEU A 178 19.27 -8.10 21.84
C LEU A 178 18.87 -9.42 21.22
N SER A 179 17.92 -9.39 20.30
CA SER A 179 17.59 -10.51 19.44
C SER A 179 18.29 -10.28 18.11
N SER A 180 18.55 -11.37 17.38
CA SER A 180 18.72 -11.27 15.92
C SER A 180 17.56 -10.42 15.41
N ASP A 181 17.78 -9.65 14.35
CA ASP A 181 16.66 -9.14 13.58
C ASP A 181 15.73 -10.31 13.36
N PRO A 182 14.42 -10.19 13.63
CA PRO A 182 13.56 -11.19 13.12
C PRO A 182 13.81 -11.28 11.60
N LEU A 183 14.27 -10.26 10.87
CA LEU A 183 14.79 -10.37 9.49
C LEU A 183 16.17 -11.07 9.32
N ASP A 184 16.78 -11.63 10.36
CA ASP A 184 18.16 -12.18 10.47
C ASP A 184 19.22 -11.45 9.61
N LEU A 185 20.07 -12.13 8.83
CA LEU A 185 21.08 -11.55 7.94
C LEU A 185 20.50 -10.60 6.88
N ASN A 186 19.18 -10.54 6.69
CA ASN A 186 18.59 -9.69 5.64
C ASN A 186 18.50 -8.23 6.08
N ALA A 187 18.45 -8.00 7.38
CA ALA A 187 18.74 -6.69 7.95
C ALA A 187 20.22 -6.26 7.80
N GLY A 188 21.02 -7.05 7.09
CA GLY A 188 22.44 -6.90 6.85
C GLY A 188 23.26 -7.93 7.62
N MET A 189 24.54 -8.07 7.22
CA MET A 189 25.50 -9.03 7.81
C MET A 189 25.62 -9.00 9.34
N ASN A 190 25.14 -7.93 9.97
CA ASN A 190 24.97 -7.86 11.40
C ASN A 190 23.47 -7.75 11.70
N THR A 191 22.83 -8.89 11.95
CA THR A 191 21.41 -9.02 12.29
C THR A 191 21.02 -8.26 13.55
N TYR A 192 22.00 -7.86 14.35
CA TYR A 192 21.76 -7.06 15.53
C TYR A 192 21.90 -5.55 15.24
N ALA A 193 22.30 -5.15 14.03
CA ALA A 193 22.57 -3.75 13.71
C ALA A 193 21.31 -2.89 13.83
N TYR A 194 21.50 -1.68 14.34
CA TYR A 194 20.46 -0.66 14.36
C TYR A 194 20.68 0.33 13.21
N ALA A 195 19.62 0.59 12.44
CA ALA A 195 19.61 1.58 11.35
C ALA A 195 20.76 1.40 10.34
N ALA A 196 21.06 0.15 9.95
CA ALA A 196 22.19 -0.22 9.09
C ALA A 196 23.57 0.29 9.55
N ASN A 197 23.73 0.62 10.84
CA ASN A 197 24.89 1.31 11.41
C ASN A 197 25.08 2.78 10.98
N ASP A 198 24.07 3.44 10.40
CA ASP A 198 24.03 4.90 10.17
C ASP A 198 22.83 5.58 10.90
N PRO A 199 22.80 5.52 12.24
CA PRO A 199 21.73 6.10 13.07
C PRO A 199 21.72 7.63 13.12
N VAL A 200 22.61 8.29 12.37
CA VAL A 200 22.63 9.76 12.25
C VAL A 200 21.72 10.23 11.10
N ARG A 201 21.45 9.34 10.13
CA ARG A 201 20.61 9.59 8.96
C ARG A 201 19.33 8.75 8.93
N ASN A 202 19.39 7.52 9.43
CA ASN A 202 18.31 6.55 9.29
C ASN A 202 17.61 6.31 10.63
N ILE A 203 16.33 5.95 10.53
CA ILE A 203 15.52 5.45 11.65
C ILE A 203 14.83 4.16 11.23
N ASP A 204 14.50 3.30 12.19
CA ASP A 204 13.81 2.02 11.98
C ASP A 204 12.49 1.96 12.81
N PRO A 205 11.41 2.63 12.35
CA PRO A 205 10.08 2.55 12.99
C PRO A 205 9.25 1.26 12.82
N THR A 206 9.03 0.65 11.61
CA THR A 206 7.94 -0.36 11.39
C THR A 206 7.98 -1.47 10.27
N GLY A 207 8.42 -1.28 9.00
CA GLY A 207 8.75 -2.30 7.93
C GLY A 207 7.66 -2.95 7.01
N LEU A 208 7.49 -2.62 5.69
CA LEU A 208 6.35 -3.00 4.77
C LEU A 208 6.79 -3.56 3.36
N LEU A 209 6.08 -3.52 2.19
CA LEU A 209 6.54 -3.89 0.79
C LEU A 209 5.45 -3.71 -0.33
N LEU A 210 5.69 -2.96 -1.42
CA LEU A 210 4.71 -2.69 -2.52
C LEU A 210 4.94 -3.41 -3.88
N PHE A 211 3.85 -3.91 -4.49
CA PHE A 211 3.75 -4.42 -5.88
C PHE A 211 2.71 -3.62 -6.70
N ALA A 212 3.15 -3.00 -7.80
CA ALA A 212 2.34 -2.14 -8.66
C ALA A 212 2.13 -2.73 -10.06
N PHE A 213 0.87 -2.83 -10.50
CA PHE A 213 0.45 -3.41 -11.76
C PHE A 213 -0.21 -2.37 -12.66
N ASP A 214 0.51 -1.89 -13.67
CA ASP A 214 -0.04 -0.85 -14.54
C ASP A 214 -1.07 -1.40 -15.54
N GLY A 215 -1.92 -0.49 -16.00
CA GLY A 215 -2.96 -0.74 -16.99
C GLY A 215 -2.54 -0.48 -18.44
N THR A 216 -3.53 -0.50 -19.32
CA THR A 216 -3.40 -0.39 -20.79
C THR A 216 -2.36 0.61 -21.28
N GLY A 217 -1.31 0.17 -22.00
CA GLY A 217 -0.54 0.99 -22.95
C GLY A 217 0.11 2.30 -22.46
N ASN A 218 -0.04 2.64 -21.17
CA ASN A 218 0.34 3.91 -20.58
C ASN A 218 1.84 3.92 -20.27
N THR A 219 2.42 5.12 -20.25
CA THR A 219 3.85 5.29 -20.03
C THR A 219 4.16 5.58 -18.56
N ASN A 220 5.19 4.94 -18.02
CA ASN A 220 5.82 5.33 -16.76
C ASN A 220 7.02 6.27 -16.98
N ASN A 221 7.29 6.64 -18.24
CA ASN A 221 8.41 7.48 -18.61
C ASN A 221 7.97 8.93 -18.78
N ARG A 222 8.36 9.76 -17.82
CA ARG A 222 8.05 11.20 -17.82
C ARG A 222 8.56 11.95 -19.06
N SER A 223 9.56 11.44 -19.79
CA SER A 223 10.01 12.08 -21.03
C SER A 223 9.00 11.98 -22.17
N ASP A 224 8.14 10.97 -22.13
CA ASP A 224 7.21 10.66 -23.22
C ASP A 224 5.91 11.47 -23.08
N LEU A 225 5.65 12.06 -21.90
CA LEU A 225 4.57 13.03 -21.66
C LEU A 225 4.69 14.30 -22.53
N HIS A 226 5.89 14.56 -23.07
CA HIS A 226 6.16 15.68 -23.96
C HIS A 226 6.28 15.27 -25.43
N ASP A 227 5.99 14.01 -25.78
CA ASP A 227 5.97 13.56 -27.16
C ASP A 227 4.70 14.05 -27.86
N PRO A 228 4.81 14.95 -28.87
CA PRO A 228 3.65 15.45 -29.61
C PRO A 228 3.00 14.40 -30.53
N GLU A 229 3.66 13.26 -30.79
CA GLU A 229 3.12 12.19 -31.64
C GLU A 229 2.38 11.11 -30.83
N ASN A 230 2.62 11.01 -29.51
CA ASN A 230 1.95 10.07 -28.61
C ASN A 230 1.96 10.57 -27.15
N PRO A 231 1.23 11.64 -26.82
CA PRO A 231 1.17 12.15 -25.46
C PRO A 231 0.41 11.14 -24.58
N GLY A 232 1.14 10.41 -23.74
CA GLY A 232 0.55 9.62 -22.66
C GLY A 232 0.37 10.48 -21.41
N ASP A 233 -0.46 10.01 -20.47
CA ASP A 233 -0.47 10.48 -19.09
C ASP A 233 0.08 9.41 -18.15
N ILE A 234 0.62 9.84 -17.00
CA ILE A 234 1.08 8.94 -15.95
C ILE A 234 -0.14 8.35 -15.25
N THR A 235 -0.21 7.02 -15.17
CA THR A 235 -1.32 6.35 -14.48
C THR A 235 -1.31 6.60 -12.98
N ASN A 236 -2.48 6.52 -12.36
CA ASN A 236 -2.63 6.57 -10.91
C ASN A 236 -1.88 5.44 -10.19
N VAL A 237 -1.57 4.33 -10.87
CA VAL A 237 -0.67 3.28 -10.35
C VAL A 237 0.75 3.80 -10.21
N VAL A 238 1.28 4.48 -11.23
CA VAL A 238 2.62 5.07 -11.16
C VAL A 238 2.64 6.20 -10.13
N ARG A 239 1.64 7.09 -10.12
CA ARG A 239 1.53 8.16 -9.12
C ARG A 239 1.47 7.61 -7.69
N PHE A 240 0.73 6.52 -7.49
CA PHE A 240 0.68 5.82 -6.19
C PHE A 240 2.04 5.24 -5.83
N ALA A 241 2.72 4.56 -6.77
CA ALA A 241 4.04 3.99 -6.51
C ALA A 241 5.11 5.06 -6.24
N GLU A 242 5.07 6.21 -6.93
CA GLU A 242 5.99 7.33 -6.71
C GLU A 242 5.73 8.05 -5.38
N SER A 243 4.48 8.05 -4.91
CA SER A 243 4.11 8.59 -3.60
C SER A 243 4.20 7.55 -2.48
N TYR A 244 4.37 6.26 -2.76
CA TYR A 244 4.51 5.24 -1.73
C TYR A 244 5.84 5.36 -0.99
N ARG A 245 5.82 5.21 0.34
CA ARG A 245 7.04 5.11 1.14
C ARG A 245 7.17 3.69 1.67
N SER A 246 8.27 3.01 1.30
CA SER A 246 8.68 1.79 1.99
C SER A 246 8.72 2.05 3.48
N ALA A 247 8.17 1.13 4.24
CA ALA A 247 8.30 1.19 5.66
C ALA A 247 9.63 0.61 6.15
N PRO A 248 10.04 1.01 7.37
CA PRO A 248 11.41 0.78 7.83
C PRO A 248 11.73 -0.69 8.14
N GLY A 249 12.64 -1.32 7.40
CA GLY A 249 13.00 -2.73 7.57
C GLY A 249 12.80 -3.58 6.32
N GLU A 250 12.23 -3.01 5.26
CA GLU A 250 12.23 -3.62 3.93
C GLU A 250 13.62 -3.97 3.44
N LEU A 251 13.73 -5.16 2.85
CA LEU A 251 14.95 -5.49 2.14
C LEU A 251 15.00 -4.64 0.89
N PRO A 252 16.19 -4.11 0.53
CA PRO A 252 16.35 -3.50 -0.77
C PRO A 252 15.90 -4.50 -1.83
N ILE A 253 14.96 -4.07 -2.67
CA ILE A 253 14.54 -4.88 -3.80
C ILE A 253 15.76 -5.22 -4.65
N THR A 254 15.83 -6.47 -5.10
CA THR A 254 16.93 -6.91 -5.95
C THR A 254 16.88 -6.09 -7.24
N PRO A 255 18.00 -5.52 -7.73
CA PRO A 255 17.99 -4.77 -8.98
C PRO A 255 17.40 -5.61 -10.10
N TYR A 256 16.35 -5.09 -10.73
CA TYR A 256 15.69 -5.72 -11.86
C TYR A 256 15.82 -4.87 -13.12
N ILE A 257 15.56 -5.48 -14.26
CA ILE A 257 15.56 -4.79 -15.55
C ILE A 257 14.14 -4.26 -15.75
N ASP A 258 13.99 -2.94 -15.86
CA ASP A 258 12.71 -2.32 -16.23
C ASP A 258 12.32 -2.71 -17.66
N TRP A 259 11.08 -2.46 -18.05
CA TRP A 259 10.59 -2.80 -19.39
C TRP A 259 11.43 -2.15 -20.51
N ASP A 260 11.99 -0.97 -20.28
CA ASP A 260 12.83 -0.24 -21.25
C ASP A 260 14.27 -0.81 -21.35
N GLY A 261 14.59 -1.86 -20.58
CA GLY A 261 15.91 -2.48 -20.52
C GLY A 261 16.89 -1.77 -19.58
N SER A 262 16.46 -0.72 -18.88
CA SER A 262 17.26 -0.05 -17.86
C SER A 262 17.35 -0.90 -16.58
N MET A 263 18.46 -0.77 -15.85
CA MET A 263 18.61 -1.43 -14.57
C MET A 263 18.00 -0.53 -13.49
N VAL A 264 16.91 -0.98 -12.87
CA VAL A 264 16.28 -0.29 -11.75
C VAL A 264 17.06 -0.61 -10.48
N SER A 265 17.54 0.43 -9.82
CA SER A 265 18.16 0.34 -8.50
C SER A 265 17.64 1.49 -7.65
N ASN A 266 17.33 1.23 -6.39
CA ASN A 266 16.80 2.21 -5.42
C ASN A 266 15.34 2.64 -5.66
N ARG A 267 14.47 1.70 -6.05
CA ARG A 267 13.02 1.87 -5.85
C ARG A 267 12.59 1.06 -4.64
N ASP A 268 11.48 1.49 -4.08
CA ASP A 268 10.85 0.95 -2.87
C ASP A 268 9.67 0.01 -3.23
N TYR A 269 9.53 -0.33 -4.53
CA TYR A 269 8.42 -1.11 -5.06
C TYR A 269 8.81 -1.93 -6.31
N TYR A 270 8.09 -3.01 -6.55
CA TYR A 270 8.09 -3.72 -7.83
C TYR A 270 7.02 -3.12 -8.74
N TYR A 271 7.36 -2.89 -10.01
CA TYR A 271 6.43 -2.36 -11.00
C TYR A 271 6.47 -3.20 -12.26
N ILE A 272 5.29 -3.45 -12.83
CA ILE A 272 5.14 -4.10 -14.13
C ILE A 272 4.26 -3.22 -15.03
N THR A 273 4.69 -3.09 -16.29
CA THR A 273 3.91 -2.39 -17.31
C THR A 273 2.62 -3.14 -17.60
N GLY A 274 1.63 -2.44 -18.14
CA GLY A 274 0.37 -3.08 -18.49
C GLY A 274 0.40 -3.81 -19.83
N ALA A 275 -0.61 -4.65 -20.02
CA ALA A 275 -0.82 -5.38 -21.27
C ALA A 275 -0.99 -4.43 -22.47
N GLY A 276 -0.31 -4.76 -23.57
CA GLY A 276 -0.34 -3.96 -24.80
C GLY A 276 0.85 -3.02 -25.02
N VAL A 277 1.81 -2.98 -24.11
CA VAL A 277 3.09 -2.27 -24.28
C VAL A 277 4.11 -3.19 -24.97
N ASP A 278 4.98 -2.62 -25.80
CA ASP A 278 6.15 -3.32 -26.37
C ASP A 278 7.18 -3.60 -25.25
N ASP A 279 6.93 -4.65 -24.45
CA ASP A 279 7.80 -5.10 -23.37
C ASP A 279 8.69 -6.28 -23.85
N PRO A 280 10.02 -6.16 -23.77
CA PRO A 280 10.95 -7.20 -24.20
C PRO A 280 10.80 -8.51 -23.41
N ASN A 281 10.17 -8.50 -22.23
CA ASN A 281 9.94 -9.68 -21.40
C ASN A 281 8.68 -10.48 -21.81
N PHE A 282 7.72 -9.86 -22.49
CA PHE A 282 6.39 -10.45 -22.78
C PHE A 282 6.05 -10.58 -24.28
N GLY A 283 6.94 -10.12 -25.17
CA GLY A 283 6.91 -10.43 -26.61
C GLY A 283 6.33 -9.32 -27.51
N SER A 284 6.35 -9.54 -28.84
CA SER A 284 6.19 -8.49 -29.85
C SER A 284 4.79 -8.41 -30.50
N ALA A 285 3.71 -8.69 -29.75
CA ALA A 285 2.34 -8.60 -30.25
C ALA A 285 1.46 -7.64 -29.42
N PRO A 286 1.90 -6.39 -29.20
CA PRO A 286 1.25 -5.42 -28.31
C PRO A 286 -0.22 -5.18 -28.68
N ALA A 287 -0.58 -5.12 -29.96
CA ALA A 287 -1.98 -4.92 -30.37
C ALA A 287 -2.91 -6.09 -29.98
N LEU A 288 -2.40 -7.33 -30.00
CA LEU A 288 -3.18 -8.49 -29.58
C LEU A 288 -3.28 -8.53 -28.05
N ASP A 289 -2.18 -8.24 -27.37
CA ASP A 289 -2.12 -8.18 -25.91
C ASP A 289 -3.00 -7.06 -25.33
N ALA A 290 -2.98 -5.89 -25.96
CA ALA A 290 -3.89 -4.76 -25.69
C ALA A 290 -5.36 -5.09 -25.97
N GLY A 291 -5.64 -6.09 -26.82
CA GLY A 291 -6.99 -6.50 -27.17
C GLY A 291 -7.55 -7.53 -26.20
N VAL A 292 -6.79 -8.59 -25.93
CA VAL A 292 -7.29 -9.83 -25.29
C VAL A 292 -6.44 -10.32 -24.10
N GLY A 293 -5.49 -9.50 -23.61
CA GLY A 293 -4.75 -9.77 -22.37
C GLY A 293 -3.99 -11.09 -22.35
N VAL A 294 -3.36 -11.47 -23.47
CA VAL A 294 -2.67 -12.78 -23.59
C VAL A 294 -1.42 -12.90 -22.72
N SER A 295 -0.86 -11.78 -22.22
CA SER A 295 0.30 -11.77 -21.34
C SER A 295 -0.01 -11.73 -19.84
N LEU A 296 -1.28 -11.59 -19.42
CA LEU A 296 -1.66 -11.40 -18.00
C LEU A 296 -1.06 -12.48 -17.09
N ASP A 297 -1.23 -13.76 -17.44
CA ASP A 297 -0.67 -14.87 -16.66
C ASP A 297 0.87 -14.79 -16.58
N GLN A 298 1.53 -14.39 -17.67
CA GLN A 298 3.00 -14.28 -17.72
C GLN A 298 3.50 -13.11 -16.86
N ARG A 299 2.77 -12.00 -16.85
CA ARG A 299 3.07 -10.83 -16.02
C ARG A 299 2.90 -11.14 -14.53
N VAL A 300 1.80 -11.81 -14.17
CA VAL A 300 1.55 -12.31 -12.81
C VAL A 300 2.61 -13.32 -12.40
N ALA A 301 2.99 -14.26 -13.29
CA ALA A 301 4.06 -15.21 -13.04
C ALA A 301 5.39 -14.54 -12.76
N HIS A 302 5.68 -13.45 -13.46
CA HIS A 302 6.91 -12.69 -13.29
C HIS A 302 6.94 -11.94 -11.96
N MET A 303 5.84 -11.31 -11.55
CA MET A 303 5.72 -10.67 -10.22
C MET A 303 5.73 -11.71 -9.08
N ALA A 304 5.14 -12.88 -9.30
CA ALA A 304 5.24 -14.02 -8.38
C ALA A 304 6.68 -14.55 -8.27
N ASP A 305 7.44 -14.59 -9.36
CA ASP A 305 8.88 -14.91 -9.28
C ASP A 305 9.66 -13.82 -8.54
N TYR A 306 9.32 -12.52 -8.64
CA TYR A 306 9.92 -11.50 -7.78
C TYR A 306 9.61 -11.71 -6.30
N LEU A 307 8.38 -12.09 -5.95
CA LEU A 307 8.05 -12.46 -4.58
C LEU A 307 8.84 -13.69 -4.13
N ILE A 308 8.96 -14.74 -4.95
CA ILE A 308 9.78 -15.91 -4.62
C ILE A 308 11.25 -15.52 -4.45
N GLN A 309 11.81 -14.69 -5.34
CA GLN A 309 13.18 -14.19 -5.20
C GLN A 309 13.35 -13.38 -3.92
N TYR A 310 12.36 -12.56 -3.57
CA TYR A 310 12.35 -11.84 -2.29
C TYR A 310 12.27 -12.80 -1.11
N ILE A 311 11.47 -13.87 -1.17
CA ILE A 311 11.39 -14.89 -0.12
C ILE A 311 12.66 -15.76 -0.06
N GLU A 312 13.33 -15.99 -1.18
CA GLU A 312 14.63 -16.66 -1.23
C GLU A 312 15.70 -15.77 -0.63
N GLN A 313 15.67 -14.47 -0.90
CA GLN A 313 16.50 -13.49 -0.22
C GLN A 313 16.21 -13.55 1.29
N MET A 314 14.92 -13.53 1.67
CA MET A 314 14.47 -13.77 3.04
C MET A 314 15.08 -15.05 3.62
N GLU A 315 15.04 -16.20 2.92
CA GLU A 315 15.64 -17.45 3.41
C GLU A 315 17.17 -17.40 3.50
N GLU A 316 17.84 -16.90 2.46
CA GLU A 316 19.30 -16.81 2.36
C GLU A 316 19.89 -16.00 3.49
N GLN A 317 19.18 -14.97 3.89
CA GLN A 317 19.58 -14.13 5.00
C GLN A 317 18.62 -14.28 6.21
N ASP A 318 17.93 -15.42 6.34
CA ASP A 318 17.14 -15.94 7.48
C ASP A 318 16.04 -15.02 8.10
N VAL A 319 15.34 -14.20 7.30
CA VAL A 319 14.16 -13.41 7.72
C VAL A 319 13.01 -14.20 8.33
N THR A 320 12.88 -14.13 9.63
CA THR A 320 11.76 -14.49 10.50
C THR A 320 10.71 -13.41 10.81
N THR A 321 10.87 -12.14 10.39
CA THR A 321 9.80 -11.11 10.57
C THR A 321 8.73 -11.24 9.49
N PRO A 322 7.45 -11.07 9.83
CA PRO A 322 6.40 -10.90 8.83
C PRO A 322 6.64 -9.68 7.93
N VAL A 323 6.38 -9.84 6.64
CA VAL A 323 6.39 -8.78 5.62
C VAL A 323 4.97 -8.56 5.15
N ASP A 324 4.51 -7.32 5.24
CA ASP A 324 3.21 -6.93 4.72
C ASP A 324 3.36 -6.62 3.22
N ILE A 325 2.48 -7.18 2.41
CA ILE A 325 2.47 -7.02 0.96
C ILE A 325 1.31 -6.10 0.59
N ASP A 326 1.63 -5.01 -0.09
CA ASP A 326 0.70 -4.06 -0.66
C ASP A 326 0.64 -4.22 -2.17
N ILE A 327 -0.56 -4.08 -2.72
CA ILE A 327 -0.81 -4.28 -4.14
C ILE A 327 -1.63 -3.11 -4.68
N VAL A 328 -1.20 -2.52 -5.78
CA VAL A 328 -2.01 -1.53 -6.51
C VAL A 328 -2.12 -1.92 -7.97
N GLY A 329 -3.28 -1.70 -8.59
CA GLY A 329 -3.43 -1.94 -10.02
C GLY A 329 -4.52 -1.14 -10.70
N PHE A 330 -4.38 -0.92 -12.00
CA PHE A 330 -5.35 -0.24 -12.86
C PHE A 330 -5.74 -1.11 -14.05
N SER A 331 -7.02 -1.13 -14.45
CA SER A 331 -7.46 -1.78 -15.68
C SER A 331 -7.18 -3.30 -15.69
N ARG A 332 -6.47 -3.80 -16.71
CA ARG A 332 -5.96 -5.17 -16.73
C ARG A 332 -4.90 -5.40 -15.66
N GLY A 333 -4.10 -4.39 -15.32
CA GLY A 333 -3.22 -4.43 -14.15
C GLY A 333 -4.00 -4.62 -12.84
N ALA A 334 -5.23 -4.09 -12.72
CA ALA A 334 -6.09 -4.39 -11.57
C ALA A 334 -6.60 -5.86 -11.57
N ALA A 335 -6.78 -6.46 -12.75
CA ALA A 335 -7.05 -7.90 -12.84
C ALA A 335 -5.81 -8.72 -12.45
N GLU A 336 -4.62 -8.33 -12.91
CA GLU A 336 -3.33 -8.94 -12.52
C GLU A 336 -3.06 -8.81 -11.02
N ALA A 337 -3.33 -7.65 -10.43
CA ALA A 337 -3.24 -7.40 -8.99
C ALA A 337 -4.11 -8.38 -8.19
N ARG A 338 -5.35 -8.64 -8.64
CA ARG A 338 -6.25 -9.63 -8.02
C ARG A 338 -5.74 -11.06 -8.21
N MET A 339 -5.27 -11.40 -9.40
CA MET A 339 -4.66 -12.71 -9.69
C MET A 339 -3.46 -12.96 -8.78
N PHE A 340 -2.54 -11.98 -8.70
CA PHE A 340 -1.36 -12.02 -7.86
C PHE A 340 -1.73 -12.13 -6.37
N ALA A 341 -2.70 -11.36 -5.88
CA ALA A 341 -3.18 -11.48 -4.51
C ALA A 341 -3.70 -12.91 -4.20
N ASN A 342 -4.37 -13.57 -5.14
CA ASN A 342 -4.80 -14.96 -4.98
C ASN A 342 -3.62 -15.95 -4.96
N VAL A 343 -2.56 -15.69 -5.73
CA VAL A 343 -1.32 -16.47 -5.67
C VAL A 343 -0.67 -16.33 -4.29
N VAL A 344 -0.59 -15.11 -3.75
CA VAL A 344 -0.07 -14.85 -2.39
C VAL A 344 -0.93 -15.55 -1.32
N ASP A 345 -2.25 -15.46 -1.40
CA ASP A 345 -3.18 -16.17 -0.49
C ASP A 345 -3.01 -17.68 -0.55
N ASP A 346 -2.80 -18.24 -1.74
CA ASP A 346 -2.54 -19.67 -1.90
C ASP A 346 -1.20 -20.07 -1.28
N ILE A 347 -0.14 -19.27 -1.43
CA ILE A 347 1.16 -19.47 -0.76
C ILE A 347 0.98 -19.46 0.77
N ILE A 348 0.29 -18.44 1.31
CA ILE A 348 -0.07 -18.29 2.73
C ILE A 348 -0.80 -19.54 3.23
N ARG A 349 -1.88 -19.92 2.57
CA ARG A 349 -2.72 -21.06 2.97
C ARG A 349 -1.97 -22.38 2.94
N VAL A 350 -1.17 -22.60 1.89
CA VAL A 350 -0.39 -23.83 1.73
C VAL A 350 0.71 -23.89 2.78
N ALA A 351 1.45 -22.80 3.02
CA ALA A 351 2.43 -22.74 4.09
C ALA A 351 1.79 -23.06 5.47
N GLN A 352 0.58 -22.55 5.74
CA GLN A 352 -0.13 -22.81 7.00
C GLN A 352 -0.68 -24.23 7.17
N SER A 353 -0.77 -25.03 6.10
CA SER A 353 -1.38 -26.38 6.17
C SER A 353 -0.56 -27.34 7.05
N GLY A 354 0.72 -27.01 7.30
CA GLY A 354 1.63 -27.85 8.06
C GLY A 354 2.04 -29.11 7.29
N ALA A 355 1.72 -29.19 5.99
CA ALA A 355 2.16 -30.29 5.14
C ALA A 355 3.68 -30.28 4.98
N ASP A 356 4.25 -31.48 4.90
CA ASP A 356 5.67 -31.69 4.62
C ASP A 356 5.86 -31.70 3.10
N PHE A 357 6.30 -30.58 2.54
CA PHE A 357 6.46 -30.41 1.09
C PHE A 357 7.71 -31.08 0.53
N SER A 358 8.49 -31.78 1.38
CA SER A 358 9.55 -32.68 0.94
C SER A 358 9.03 -33.97 0.28
N ASP A 359 7.72 -34.27 0.38
CA ASP A 359 7.04 -35.36 -0.34
C ASP A 359 6.67 -34.93 -1.78
N PRO A 360 7.22 -35.60 -2.82
CA PRO A 360 6.87 -35.32 -4.22
C PRO A 360 5.38 -35.50 -4.56
N ASN A 361 4.60 -36.17 -3.72
CA ASN A 361 3.17 -36.43 -3.92
C ASN A 361 2.25 -35.31 -3.39
N ALA A 362 2.78 -34.28 -2.73
CA ALA A 362 2.03 -33.06 -2.35
C ALA A 362 1.63 -32.17 -3.56
N ALA A 363 1.85 -32.67 -4.78
CA ALA A 363 1.71 -31.95 -6.04
C ALA A 363 0.31 -31.36 -6.29
N ASP A 364 -0.75 -31.98 -5.75
CA ASP A 364 -2.13 -31.52 -5.97
C ASP A 364 -2.42 -30.16 -5.28
N GLU A 365 -1.80 -29.86 -4.13
CA GLU A 365 -1.97 -28.57 -3.43
C GLU A 365 -1.14 -27.44 -4.05
N LEU A 366 -0.06 -27.80 -4.76
CA LEU A 366 0.87 -26.86 -5.40
C LEU A 366 0.50 -26.54 -6.84
N SER A 367 -0.43 -27.29 -7.46
CA SER A 367 -0.70 -27.22 -8.90
C SER A 367 -1.07 -25.81 -9.37
N TYR A 368 -1.90 -25.10 -8.62
CA TYR A 368 -2.34 -23.75 -9.01
C TYR A 368 -1.24 -22.69 -8.79
N ILE A 369 -0.53 -22.73 -7.67
CA ILE A 369 0.63 -21.84 -7.41
C ILE A 369 1.69 -22.07 -8.49
N TYR A 370 1.92 -23.32 -8.84
CA TYR A 370 2.86 -23.72 -9.88
C TYR A 370 2.42 -23.30 -11.28
N GLU A 371 1.13 -23.44 -11.63
CA GLU A 371 0.59 -22.97 -12.92
C GLU A 371 0.77 -21.46 -13.10
N ASN A 372 0.57 -20.67 -12.03
CA ASN A 372 0.79 -19.22 -12.06
C ASN A 372 2.25 -18.82 -11.93
N LEU A 373 3.13 -19.62 -11.31
CA LEU A 373 4.58 -19.38 -11.29
C LEU A 373 5.27 -19.82 -12.57
N ARG A 374 4.59 -20.63 -13.39
CA ARG A 374 5.17 -21.12 -14.62
C ARG A 374 5.27 -19.96 -15.59
N ARG A 375 6.50 -19.58 -15.90
CA ARG A 375 6.81 -18.89 -17.14
C ARG A 375 6.49 -19.86 -18.29
N GLU A 376 5.24 -19.98 -18.73
CA GLU A 376 4.97 -20.50 -20.08
C GLU A 376 5.50 -19.45 -21.07
N GLN A 377 6.84 -19.42 -21.16
CA GLN A 377 7.59 -18.71 -22.17
C GLN A 377 7.11 -19.22 -23.50
N ASP A 378 6.75 -18.28 -24.37
CA ASP A 378 6.82 -18.40 -25.82
C ASP A 378 6.28 -19.70 -26.43
N LEU A 379 5.40 -19.56 -27.41
CA LEU A 379 5.13 -20.62 -28.40
C LEU A 379 6.41 -21.12 -29.15
N PHE A 380 7.60 -20.62 -28.79
CA PHE A 380 8.91 -20.85 -29.39
C PHE A 380 10.03 -21.24 -28.40
N ILE A 381 9.80 -21.31 -27.08
CA ILE A 381 10.80 -21.80 -26.11
C ILE A 381 10.28 -23.09 -25.45
N GLU A 382 10.87 -24.23 -25.83
CA GLU A 382 10.62 -25.50 -25.14
C GLU A 382 11.21 -25.46 -23.73
N ASN A 383 10.39 -25.19 -22.72
CA ASN A 383 10.77 -25.45 -21.33
C ASN A 383 11.04 -26.94 -21.15
N THR A 384 12.26 -27.30 -20.77
CA THR A 384 12.64 -28.70 -20.59
C THR A 384 12.08 -29.21 -19.26
N GLY A 385 11.93 -30.53 -19.11
CA GLY A 385 11.51 -31.13 -17.83
C GLY A 385 12.46 -30.86 -16.65
N ALA A 386 13.67 -30.33 -16.91
CA ALA A 386 14.63 -29.94 -15.88
C ALA A 386 14.32 -28.56 -15.28
N ASP A 387 13.84 -27.62 -16.09
CA ASP A 387 13.50 -26.25 -15.66
C ASP A 387 12.26 -26.27 -14.75
N ILE A 388 11.25 -27.05 -15.16
CA ILE A 388 10.05 -27.38 -14.37
C ILE A 388 10.42 -27.92 -12.98
N TYR A 389 11.39 -28.82 -12.92
CA TYR A 389 11.79 -29.43 -11.66
C TYR A 389 12.54 -28.44 -10.75
N ALA A 390 13.27 -27.48 -11.32
CA ALA A 390 13.97 -26.45 -10.56
C ALA A 390 13.00 -25.46 -9.91
N ASP A 391 12.01 -24.96 -10.66
CA ASP A 391 11.01 -24.01 -10.16
C ASP A 391 10.14 -24.63 -9.06
N MET A 392 9.73 -25.89 -9.24
CA MET A 392 9.02 -26.64 -8.19
C MET A 392 9.85 -26.79 -6.90
N ASN A 393 11.18 -26.92 -7.01
CA ASN A 393 12.03 -27.02 -5.83
C ASN A 393 12.21 -25.66 -5.13
N ARG A 394 12.31 -24.56 -5.89
CA ARG A 394 12.31 -23.19 -5.34
C ARG A 394 11.03 -22.91 -4.57
N LEU A 395 9.88 -23.25 -5.15
CA LEU A 395 8.58 -23.11 -4.49
C LEU A 395 8.48 -23.96 -3.20
N ARG A 396 8.95 -25.22 -3.23
CA ARG A 396 8.96 -26.06 -2.02
C ARG A 396 9.84 -25.49 -0.92
N ALA A 397 11.03 -25.01 -1.26
CA ALA A 397 11.93 -24.36 -0.31
C ALA A 397 11.29 -23.11 0.29
N THR A 398 10.67 -22.27 -0.55
CA THR A 398 9.88 -21.09 -0.14
C THR A 398 8.79 -21.47 0.86
N LEU A 399 8.00 -22.49 0.58
CA LEU A 399 6.89 -22.91 1.45
C LEU A 399 7.40 -23.55 2.75
N ASP A 400 8.44 -24.37 2.69
CA ASP A 400 9.10 -24.94 3.87
C ASP A 400 9.67 -23.84 4.76
N TYR A 401 10.20 -22.78 4.14
CA TYR A 401 10.69 -21.59 4.84
C TYR A 401 9.55 -20.83 5.52
N LEU A 402 8.49 -20.49 4.79
CA LEU A 402 7.30 -19.82 5.32
C LEU A 402 6.56 -20.63 6.40
N ASN A 403 6.71 -21.95 6.41
CA ASN A 403 6.11 -22.86 7.40
C ASN A 403 7.10 -23.25 8.52
N ARG A 404 8.36 -22.79 8.48
CA ARG A 404 9.38 -23.16 9.47
C ARG A 404 8.91 -22.77 10.87
N ASP A 405 8.97 -23.72 11.80
CA ASP A 405 8.49 -23.58 13.19
C ASP A 405 7.01 -23.12 13.33
N CYS A 406 6.18 -23.33 12.29
CA CYS A 406 4.78 -22.89 12.21
C CYS A 406 4.61 -21.35 12.29
N ASN A 407 5.59 -20.59 11.82
CA ASN A 407 5.59 -19.13 11.87
C ASN A 407 5.51 -18.55 10.45
N MET A 408 4.32 -18.08 10.04
CA MET A 408 4.12 -17.45 8.74
C MET A 408 4.68 -16.03 8.70
N MET A 409 5.31 -15.67 7.59
CA MET A 409 6.16 -14.46 7.47
C MET A 409 5.74 -13.50 6.35
N ILE A 410 4.54 -13.67 5.78
CA ILE A 410 3.96 -12.75 4.80
C ILE A 410 2.48 -12.51 5.11
N ASN A 411 2.01 -11.27 4.94
CA ASN A 411 0.60 -10.88 5.06
C ASN A 411 0.18 -10.04 3.84
N LEU A 412 -1.12 -9.98 3.55
CA LEU A 412 -1.69 -9.06 2.55
C LEU A 412 -2.33 -7.87 3.28
N SER A 413 -1.66 -6.70 3.29
CA SER A 413 -2.11 -5.52 4.04
C SER A 413 -3.12 -4.70 3.25
N PHE A 414 -2.71 -4.19 2.09
CA PHE A 414 -3.55 -3.32 1.27
C PHE A 414 -3.67 -3.80 -0.18
N ILE A 415 -4.88 -3.71 -0.76
CA ILE A 415 -5.10 -3.77 -2.21
C ILE A 415 -5.88 -2.54 -2.68
N GLY A 416 -5.27 -1.76 -3.55
CA GLY A 416 -5.86 -0.60 -4.21
C GLY A 416 -6.13 -0.88 -5.69
N LEU A 417 -7.38 -0.72 -6.12
CA LEU A 417 -7.80 -1.04 -7.49
C LEU A 417 -8.43 0.18 -8.14
N PHE A 418 -7.94 0.53 -9.33
CA PHE A 418 -8.56 1.50 -10.22
C PHE A 418 -9.22 0.74 -11.36
N ASP A 419 -10.52 0.93 -11.50
CA ASP A 419 -11.42 0.39 -12.54
C ASP A 419 -10.97 -0.93 -13.21
N THR A 420 -11.35 -2.07 -12.62
CA THR A 420 -10.87 -3.40 -13.02
C THR A 420 -11.48 -3.81 -14.35
N VAL A 421 -10.61 -4.22 -15.28
CA VAL A 421 -10.98 -4.72 -16.59
C VAL A 421 -10.46 -6.15 -16.78
N PRO A 422 -11.34 -7.16 -16.69
CA PRO A 422 -11.01 -8.53 -17.04
C PRO A 422 -11.03 -8.67 -18.57
N HIS A 423 -9.96 -9.16 -19.17
CA HIS A 423 -10.08 -9.75 -20.50
C HIS A 423 -8.97 -10.74 -20.78
N TYR A 424 -9.30 -12.04 -20.77
CA TYR A 424 -8.39 -13.10 -21.15
C TYR A 424 -8.96 -13.95 -22.30
N GLY A 425 -8.39 -13.79 -23.49
CA GLY A 425 -8.78 -14.56 -24.67
C GLY A 425 -10.02 -14.02 -25.40
N LEU A 426 -10.73 -14.90 -26.13
CA LEU A 426 -11.84 -14.51 -27.02
C LEU A 426 -13.24 -14.69 -26.39
N SER A 427 -13.33 -15.09 -25.11
CA SER A 427 -14.60 -15.45 -24.46
C SER A 427 -14.62 -15.00 -22.99
N GLN A 428 -15.18 -13.82 -22.73
CA GLN A 428 -15.20 -13.17 -21.40
C GLN A 428 -16.13 -13.83 -20.37
N ASN A 429 -17.06 -14.68 -20.81
CA ASN A 429 -18.12 -15.25 -19.96
C ASN A 429 -17.62 -16.16 -18.82
N ASN A 430 -16.32 -16.45 -18.77
CA ASN A 430 -15.71 -17.24 -17.71
C ASN A 430 -14.45 -16.60 -17.10
N ASP A 431 -14.08 -15.37 -17.47
CA ASP A 431 -12.86 -14.70 -17.00
C ASP A 431 -12.84 -14.59 -15.47
N LEU A 432 -13.99 -14.28 -14.85
CA LEU A 432 -14.11 -14.24 -13.38
C LEU A 432 -13.66 -15.55 -12.72
N GLN A 433 -14.06 -16.69 -13.29
CA GLN A 433 -13.73 -18.00 -12.76
C GLN A 433 -12.33 -18.46 -13.17
N GLN A 434 -11.90 -18.14 -14.40
CA GLN A 434 -10.60 -18.53 -14.94
C GLN A 434 -9.46 -17.75 -14.28
N LEU A 435 -9.64 -16.44 -14.12
CA LEU A 435 -8.64 -15.53 -13.55
C LEU A 435 -8.79 -15.36 -12.03
N ARG A 436 -9.83 -15.93 -11.41
CA ARG A 436 -10.10 -15.85 -9.95
C ARG A 436 -10.03 -14.42 -9.42
N LEU A 437 -10.81 -13.51 -10.00
CA LEU A 437 -10.75 -12.07 -9.70
C LEU A 437 -11.39 -11.64 -8.37
N GLY A 438 -11.66 -12.58 -7.47
CA GLY A 438 -12.09 -12.25 -6.11
C GLY A 438 -10.92 -11.68 -5.30
N VAL A 439 -11.20 -10.76 -4.38
CA VAL A 439 -10.18 -10.29 -3.43
C VAL A 439 -10.10 -11.29 -2.27
N PRO A 440 -8.93 -11.90 -2.00
CA PRO A 440 -8.78 -12.89 -0.94
C PRO A 440 -9.29 -12.40 0.42
N MET A 441 -9.89 -13.27 1.21
CA MET A 441 -10.36 -12.93 2.56
C MET A 441 -9.23 -12.60 3.54
N SER A 442 -8.00 -13.01 3.22
CA SER A 442 -6.77 -12.71 3.96
C SER A 442 -6.26 -11.29 3.74
N THR A 443 -6.74 -10.57 2.72
CA THR A 443 -6.44 -9.15 2.54
C THR A 443 -7.10 -8.33 3.64
N ASP A 444 -6.29 -7.58 4.39
CA ASP A 444 -6.75 -6.76 5.50
C ASP A 444 -7.61 -5.59 4.99
N HIS A 445 -7.13 -4.82 4.00
CA HIS A 445 -7.82 -3.67 3.42
C HIS A 445 -7.90 -3.75 1.89
N ALA A 446 -9.09 -3.51 1.33
CA ALA A 446 -9.34 -3.45 -0.10
C ALA A 446 -10.16 -2.21 -0.46
N ALA A 447 -9.64 -1.43 -1.39
CA ALA A 447 -10.27 -0.25 -1.95
C ALA A 447 -10.41 -0.38 -3.47
N TYR A 448 -11.58 -0.07 -4.00
CA TYR A 448 -11.86 -0.15 -5.42
C TYR A 448 -12.60 1.09 -5.91
N ALA A 449 -11.94 1.87 -6.77
CA ALA A 449 -12.52 3.02 -7.47
C ALA A 449 -13.06 2.56 -8.83
N VAL A 450 -14.32 2.90 -9.12
CA VAL A 450 -15.07 2.41 -10.28
C VAL A 450 -15.52 3.59 -11.11
N ALA A 451 -15.23 3.60 -12.41
CA ALA A 451 -15.81 4.57 -13.33
C ALA A 451 -17.32 4.31 -13.40
N VAL A 452 -18.17 5.33 -13.46
CA VAL A 452 -19.63 5.11 -13.62
C VAL A 452 -20.13 5.42 -15.03
N ASN A 453 -19.31 6.07 -15.87
CA ASN A 453 -19.67 6.55 -17.20
C ASN A 453 -18.80 5.88 -18.29
N GLU A 454 -18.55 4.57 -18.23
CA GLU A 454 -17.71 3.88 -19.23
C GLU A 454 -18.57 3.03 -20.17
N HIS A 455 -18.66 3.43 -21.44
CA HIS A 455 -19.47 2.73 -22.44
C HIS A 455 -18.68 1.65 -23.19
N ARG A 456 -18.47 0.48 -22.56
CA ARG A 456 -17.68 -0.62 -23.14
C ARG A 456 -18.18 -2.03 -22.79
N THR A 457 -19.00 -2.63 -23.66
CA THR A 457 -19.59 -3.97 -23.42
C THR A 457 -18.60 -5.11 -23.25
N ASP A 458 -17.50 -5.08 -23.99
CA ASP A 458 -16.53 -6.18 -24.03
C ASP A 458 -15.48 -6.06 -22.91
N PHE A 459 -15.75 -5.28 -21.86
CA PHE A 459 -14.84 -5.10 -20.72
C PHE A 459 -15.63 -4.89 -19.44
N ALA A 460 -16.31 -5.95 -18.98
CA ALA A 460 -17.17 -5.86 -17.82
C ALA A 460 -16.44 -5.38 -16.55
N GLY A 461 -17.07 -4.55 -15.73
CA GLY A 461 -16.54 -4.22 -14.41
C GLY A 461 -16.69 -5.40 -13.45
N VAL A 462 -15.72 -5.57 -12.54
CA VAL A 462 -15.74 -6.68 -11.56
C VAL A 462 -15.74 -6.13 -10.16
N SER A 463 -16.83 -6.37 -9.43
CA SER A 463 -16.94 -5.97 -8.03
C SER A 463 -15.86 -6.64 -7.17
N ILE A 464 -15.47 -5.98 -6.08
CA ILE A 464 -14.73 -6.64 -4.98
C ILE A 464 -15.67 -7.41 -4.04
N HIS A 465 -16.99 -7.25 -4.21
CA HIS A 465 -18.02 -7.93 -3.42
C HIS A 465 -18.61 -9.14 -4.15
N ASP A 466 -19.06 -10.12 -3.36
CA ASP A 466 -19.70 -11.32 -3.89
C ASP A 466 -21.18 -11.11 -4.25
N ALA A 467 -21.84 -10.06 -3.76
CA ALA A 467 -23.27 -9.86 -4.02
C ALA A 467 -23.67 -8.38 -3.93
N PRO A 468 -24.71 -7.96 -4.68
CA PRO A 468 -25.22 -6.58 -4.67
C PRO A 468 -25.71 -6.13 -3.30
N THR A 469 -26.13 -7.07 -2.46
CA THR A 469 -26.62 -6.78 -1.10
C THR A 469 -25.51 -6.64 -0.07
N THR A 470 -24.25 -6.82 -0.46
CA THR A 470 -23.11 -6.69 0.44
C THR A 470 -22.81 -5.21 0.62
N ALA A 471 -22.75 -4.74 1.87
CA ALA A 471 -22.40 -3.37 2.18
C ALA A 471 -20.88 -3.19 2.25
N ASN A 472 -20.41 -1.98 1.96
CA ASN A 472 -19.04 -1.59 2.28
C ASN A 472 -18.77 -1.74 3.79
N SER A 473 -17.52 -2.05 4.11
CA SER A 473 -17.03 -2.16 5.49
C SER A 473 -15.86 -1.21 5.72
N ALA A 474 -15.35 -1.11 6.95
CA ALA A 474 -14.18 -0.28 7.24
C ALA A 474 -12.93 -0.67 6.44
N THR A 475 -12.87 -1.90 5.92
CA THR A 475 -11.69 -2.43 5.23
C THR A 475 -12.00 -3.03 3.86
N ARG A 476 -13.24 -2.93 3.37
CA ARG A 476 -13.62 -3.35 2.01
C ARG A 476 -14.57 -2.33 1.44
N ILE A 477 -14.05 -1.49 0.56
CA ILE A 477 -14.72 -0.28 0.10
C ILE A 477 -14.67 -0.24 -1.42
N GLU A 478 -15.84 -0.24 -2.04
CA GLU A 478 -16.06 -0.04 -3.47
C GLU A 478 -16.80 1.29 -3.67
N ARG A 479 -16.30 2.18 -4.54
CA ARG A 479 -16.93 3.48 -4.80
C ARG A 479 -16.89 3.88 -6.26
N GLY A 480 -18.00 4.44 -6.72
CA GLY A 480 -18.19 5.03 -8.03
C GLY A 480 -17.63 6.44 -8.11
N PHE A 481 -17.08 6.78 -9.26
CA PHE A 481 -16.57 8.10 -9.58
C PHE A 481 -17.05 8.49 -10.97
N ILE A 482 -17.33 9.78 -11.14
CA ILE A 482 -17.71 10.35 -12.43
C ILE A 482 -16.60 10.14 -13.46
N GLY A 483 -17.00 9.90 -14.70
CA GLY A 483 -16.11 9.75 -15.84
C GLY A 483 -15.91 8.30 -16.28
N ALA A 484 -15.05 8.17 -17.29
CA ALA A 484 -14.71 6.93 -17.97
C ALA A 484 -13.52 6.24 -17.29
N HIS A 485 -13.14 5.08 -17.83
CA HIS A 485 -12.05 4.24 -17.35
C HIS A 485 -10.76 4.99 -17.03
N SER A 486 -10.32 5.87 -17.95
CA SER A 486 -9.09 6.65 -17.78
C SER A 486 -9.24 7.85 -16.83
N ASP A 487 -10.46 8.32 -16.55
CA ASP A 487 -10.71 9.34 -15.52
C ASP A 487 -10.55 8.77 -14.10
N ILE A 488 -10.39 7.46 -13.96
CA ILE A 488 -10.19 6.80 -12.66
C ILE A 488 -8.77 6.32 -12.48
N GLY A 489 -8.17 5.72 -13.50
CA GLY A 489 -6.81 5.18 -13.42
C GLY A 489 -5.72 6.03 -14.05
N GLY A 490 -6.08 7.16 -14.66
CA GLY A 490 -5.18 7.94 -15.52
C GLY A 490 -5.07 7.35 -16.92
N GLY A 491 -4.62 8.16 -17.88
CA GLY A 491 -4.41 7.72 -19.26
C GLY A 491 -4.96 8.65 -20.35
N TYR A 492 -5.71 9.69 -19.98
CA TYR A 492 -5.92 10.83 -20.88
C TYR A 492 -4.86 11.89 -20.63
N ALA A 493 -4.21 12.39 -21.68
CA ALA A 493 -3.28 13.51 -21.59
C ALA A 493 -3.96 14.86 -21.30
N GLU A 494 -5.30 14.88 -21.28
CA GLU A 494 -6.14 16.05 -21.14
C GLU A 494 -7.04 15.86 -19.91
N GLY A 495 -7.15 16.91 -19.08
CA GLY A 495 -7.95 16.89 -17.86
C GLY A 495 -7.22 16.26 -16.66
N ASP A 496 -7.70 16.55 -15.46
CA ASP A 496 -7.10 16.12 -14.19
C ASP A 496 -8.12 15.50 -13.21
N LEU A 497 -9.30 15.06 -13.70
CA LEU A 497 -10.28 14.38 -12.85
C LEU A 497 -9.78 13.04 -12.26
N SER A 498 -8.78 12.41 -12.88
CA SER A 498 -8.09 11.25 -12.30
C SER A 498 -7.50 11.51 -10.92
N ASP A 499 -7.24 12.77 -10.58
CA ASP A 499 -6.65 13.18 -9.31
C ASP A 499 -7.64 12.97 -8.16
N VAL A 500 -8.95 13.05 -8.43
CA VAL A 500 -10.01 12.74 -7.45
C VAL A 500 -9.93 11.29 -7.02
N ALA A 501 -9.87 10.36 -7.98
CA ALA A 501 -9.76 8.93 -7.71
C ALA A 501 -8.40 8.59 -7.07
N PHE A 502 -7.32 9.24 -7.51
CA PHE A 502 -5.99 9.09 -6.93
C PHE A 502 -5.96 9.49 -5.46
N MET A 503 -6.39 10.71 -5.14
CA MET A 503 -6.41 11.22 -3.76
C MET A 503 -7.32 10.41 -2.85
N TRP A 504 -8.42 9.87 -3.41
CA TRP A 504 -9.23 8.92 -2.68
C TRP A 504 -8.49 7.62 -2.35
N MET A 505 -7.74 7.07 -3.30
CA MET A 505 -6.94 5.86 -3.07
C MET A 505 -5.80 6.12 -2.07
N VAL A 506 -5.12 7.26 -2.16
CA VAL A 506 -4.13 7.71 -1.16
C VAL A 506 -4.75 7.74 0.23
N GLN A 507 -5.96 8.31 0.37
CA GLN A 507 -6.67 8.32 1.64
C GLN A 507 -7.04 6.90 2.11
N GLN A 508 -7.41 5.99 1.21
CA GLN A 508 -7.69 4.60 1.58
C GLN A 508 -6.43 3.86 2.04
N ALA A 509 -5.29 4.10 1.40
CA ALA A 509 -4.00 3.54 1.80
C ALA A 509 -3.58 4.07 3.18
N GLU A 510 -3.69 5.38 3.42
CA GLU A 510 -3.41 5.96 4.74
C GLU A 510 -4.35 5.44 5.83
N ASN A 511 -5.63 5.22 5.50
CA ASN A 511 -6.60 4.60 6.40
C ASN A 511 -6.25 3.14 6.71
N ALA A 512 -5.64 2.42 5.75
CA ALA A 512 -5.11 1.08 5.93
C ALA A 512 -3.79 1.07 6.75
N GLY A 513 -3.16 2.23 6.93
CA GLY A 513 -1.93 2.41 7.69
C GLY A 513 -0.67 2.57 6.82
N GLU A 514 -0.83 2.71 5.51
CA GLU A 514 0.25 2.93 4.55
C GLU A 514 0.74 4.38 4.60
N GLU A 515 2.05 4.58 4.45
CA GLU A 515 2.64 5.92 4.46
C GLU A 515 2.78 6.47 3.03
N MET A 516 2.07 7.56 2.75
CA MET A 516 2.12 8.24 1.46
C MET A 516 2.93 9.55 1.57
N ASN A 517 3.75 9.82 0.57
CA ASN A 517 4.60 10.99 0.45
C ASN A 517 3.80 12.18 -0.05
N ARG A 518 3.11 12.86 0.88
CA ARG A 518 2.30 14.06 0.59
C ARG A 518 3.13 15.19 -0.05
N ASP A 519 4.43 15.31 0.25
CA ASP A 519 5.28 16.32 -0.38
C ASP A 519 5.40 16.11 -1.90
N VAL A 520 5.50 14.86 -2.36
CA VAL A 520 5.53 14.54 -3.81
C VAL A 520 4.20 14.87 -4.47
N ILE A 521 3.09 14.54 -3.80
CA ILE A 521 1.74 14.84 -4.27
C ILE A 521 1.53 16.36 -4.37
N GLU A 522 2.05 17.12 -3.41
CA GLU A 522 2.01 18.58 -3.41
C GLU A 522 2.86 19.18 -4.53
N ASP A 523 4.11 18.73 -4.67
CA ASP A 523 5.06 19.23 -5.68
C ASP A 523 4.59 18.96 -7.12
N GLU A 524 3.91 17.85 -7.36
CA GLU A 524 3.37 17.47 -8.68
C GLU A 524 1.96 18.03 -8.94
N GLY A 525 1.29 18.59 -7.93
CA GLY A 525 -0.03 19.18 -8.06
C GLY A 525 -1.21 18.19 -8.04
N TRP A 526 -0.98 16.90 -7.78
CA TRP A 526 -2.03 15.85 -7.83
C TRP A 526 -3.12 15.95 -6.74
N HIS A 527 -3.08 16.99 -5.92
CA HIS A 527 -4.06 17.29 -4.87
C HIS A 527 -5.04 18.40 -5.28
N GLU A 528 -4.93 18.90 -6.51
CA GLU A 528 -5.69 20.03 -7.01
C GLU A 528 -6.20 19.77 -8.42
N VAL A 529 -7.50 19.88 -8.61
CA VAL A 529 -8.17 19.76 -9.91
C VAL A 529 -8.31 21.16 -10.52
N THR A 530 -7.65 21.39 -11.64
CA THR A 530 -7.59 22.67 -12.37
C THR A 530 -8.32 22.63 -13.70
N ASN A 531 -8.48 21.44 -14.28
CA ASN A 531 -9.08 21.22 -15.59
C ASN A 531 -10.02 19.98 -15.57
N PRO A 532 -11.21 20.09 -14.94
CA PRO A 532 -12.11 18.98 -14.69
C PRO A 532 -12.86 18.53 -15.96
N ILE A 533 -12.16 17.92 -16.90
CA ILE A 533 -12.73 17.34 -18.13
C ILE A 533 -13.23 15.94 -17.81
N VAL A 534 -14.52 15.68 -18.09
CA VAL A 534 -15.13 14.35 -17.96
C VAL A 534 -15.15 13.66 -19.32
N HIS A 535 -14.82 12.37 -19.35
CA HIS A 535 -14.89 11.54 -20.55
C HIS A 535 -15.92 10.41 -20.35
N ASP A 536 -16.51 9.90 -21.43
CA ASP A 536 -17.62 8.93 -21.36
C ASP A 536 -17.35 7.63 -22.16
N SER A 537 -16.36 7.61 -23.07
CA SER A 537 -15.94 6.37 -23.74
C SER A 537 -14.57 6.49 -24.46
N VAL A 538 -14.06 5.40 -25.01
CA VAL A 538 -13.07 5.44 -26.10
C VAL A 538 -13.56 4.51 -27.21
N ASP A 539 -13.64 5.01 -28.44
CA ASP A 539 -13.94 4.17 -29.60
C ASP A 539 -12.67 3.36 -29.96
N VAL A 540 -12.42 2.29 -29.20
CA VAL A 540 -11.24 1.44 -29.43
C VAL A 540 -11.58 0.48 -30.55
N CYS A 541 -11.20 0.80 -31.78
CA CYS A 541 -11.06 -0.19 -32.86
C CYS A 541 -9.58 -0.62 -32.94
N PRO A 542 -9.12 -1.59 -32.11
CA PRO A 542 -7.70 -1.77 -31.84
C PRO A 542 -6.97 -2.47 -32.99
N ALA A 543 -7.70 -3.15 -33.88
CA ALA A 543 -7.17 -3.72 -35.11
C ALA A 543 -8.30 -4.14 -36.05
N TRP A 544 -8.16 -3.81 -37.34
CA TRP A 544 -8.99 -4.37 -38.40
C TRP A 544 -8.93 -5.92 -38.34
N PRO A 545 -10.05 -6.66 -38.12
CA PRO A 545 -11.44 -6.27 -38.39
C PRO A 545 -12.37 -6.15 -37.15
N ILE A 546 -11.85 -5.97 -35.93
CA ILE A 546 -12.68 -5.95 -34.71
C ILE A 546 -12.86 -4.51 -34.25
N CYS A 547 -13.95 -3.88 -34.67
CA CYS A 547 -14.45 -2.67 -34.02
C CYS A 547 -15.54 -3.08 -33.05
N PHE A 548 -15.46 -2.59 -31.81
CA PHE A 548 -16.43 -2.86 -30.76
C PHE A 548 -17.44 -1.72 -30.77
N ASP A 549 -18.68 -2.05 -31.14
CA ASP A 549 -19.81 -1.11 -31.14
C ASP A 549 -20.88 -1.80 -30.29
N GLY A 550 -21.14 -1.29 -29.08
CA GLY A 550 -21.90 -2.03 -28.08
C GLY A 550 -22.59 -1.13 -27.04
N PRO A 551 -23.64 -1.65 -26.37
CA PRO A 551 -24.34 -0.96 -25.28
C PRO A 551 -23.43 -0.69 -24.05
N ASP A 552 -24.03 -0.18 -22.97
CA ASP A 552 -23.32 0.16 -21.74
C ASP A 552 -22.58 -1.04 -21.11
N ARG A 553 -21.51 -0.76 -20.37
CA ARG A 553 -20.67 -1.76 -19.72
C ARG A 553 -21.47 -2.60 -18.72
N GLU A 554 -21.34 -3.93 -18.82
CA GLU A 554 -21.86 -4.83 -17.80
C GLU A 554 -20.95 -4.81 -16.56
N PHE A 555 -21.55 -4.87 -15.36
CA PHE A 555 -20.86 -4.96 -14.09
C PHE A 555 -21.26 -6.26 -13.40
N MET A 556 -20.27 -7.06 -13.01
CA MET A 556 -20.45 -8.39 -12.44
C MET A 556 -19.94 -8.45 -11.00
N TYR A 557 -20.63 -9.22 -10.16
CA TYR A 557 -20.14 -9.53 -8.81
C TYR A 557 -19.09 -10.64 -8.82
N ALA A 558 -18.18 -10.62 -7.83
CA ALA A 558 -17.00 -11.50 -7.79
C ALA A 558 -17.34 -13.01 -7.82
N ASN A 559 -18.54 -13.39 -7.36
CA ASN A 559 -19.01 -14.78 -7.40
C ASN A 559 -19.63 -15.19 -8.76
N GLY A 560 -19.64 -14.28 -9.75
CA GLY A 560 -20.25 -14.48 -11.08
C GLY A 560 -21.79 -14.39 -11.08
N SER A 561 -22.41 -13.90 -10.01
CA SER A 561 -23.85 -13.65 -9.96
C SER A 561 -24.20 -12.31 -10.59
N ASP A 562 -25.40 -12.25 -11.19
CA ASP A 562 -26.14 -11.09 -11.68
C ASP A 562 -25.29 -9.96 -12.30
N ALA A 563 -25.18 -9.95 -13.63
CA ALA A 563 -24.71 -8.78 -14.36
C ALA A 563 -25.74 -7.64 -14.24
N ILE A 564 -25.27 -6.47 -13.85
CA ILE A 564 -26.04 -5.22 -13.81
C ILE A 564 -25.37 -4.26 -14.80
N ASN A 565 -26.13 -3.47 -15.54
CA ASN A 565 -25.56 -2.41 -16.37
C ASN A 565 -24.96 -1.34 -15.45
N GLN A 566 -23.76 -0.83 -15.74
CA GLN A 566 -23.11 0.26 -15.01
C GLN A 566 -24.04 1.46 -14.76
N GLN A 567 -24.94 1.79 -15.70
CA GLN A 567 -25.96 2.83 -15.52
C GLN A 567 -26.95 2.59 -14.37
N SER A 568 -27.08 1.32 -13.99
CA SER A 568 -27.95 0.84 -12.92
C SER A 568 -27.18 0.24 -11.76
N TRP A 569 -25.84 0.36 -11.76
CA TRP A 569 -25.00 -0.16 -10.70
C TRP A 569 -25.23 0.69 -9.45
N PRO A 570 -25.88 0.13 -8.41
CA PRO A 570 -26.30 0.90 -7.24
C PRO A 570 -25.20 0.94 -6.16
N GLY A 571 -23.93 0.69 -6.53
CA GLY A 571 -22.86 0.46 -5.57
C GLY A 571 -23.04 -0.83 -4.75
N ALA A 572 -22.34 -0.87 -3.62
CA ALA A 572 -22.52 -1.86 -2.57
C ALA A 572 -23.72 -1.45 -1.68
N ALA A 573 -24.55 -2.40 -1.25
CA ALA A 573 -25.80 -2.03 -0.56
C ALA A 573 -25.60 -1.14 0.68
N GLY A 574 -26.28 0.00 0.71
CA GLY A 574 -26.24 0.93 1.85
C GLY A 574 -24.97 1.77 1.93
N ASP A 575 -24.25 1.91 0.81
CA ASP A 575 -23.19 2.91 0.65
C ASP A 575 -23.74 4.23 0.07
N ASP A 576 -22.90 5.26 0.11
CA ASP A 576 -23.09 6.53 -0.61
C ASP A 576 -22.23 6.53 -1.89
N SER A 577 -22.09 5.37 -2.57
CA SER A 577 -21.37 5.32 -3.84
C SER A 577 -22.12 6.15 -4.88
N MET A 578 -21.39 6.89 -5.72
CA MET A 578 -22.02 7.57 -6.85
C MET A 578 -22.54 6.50 -7.81
N ASP A 579 -23.82 6.57 -8.16
CA ASP A 579 -24.35 5.83 -9.30
C ASP A 579 -24.33 6.69 -10.58
N TYR A 580 -24.58 6.06 -11.74
CA TYR A 580 -24.61 6.79 -13.00
C TYR A 580 -25.66 7.91 -13.01
N ALA A 581 -26.85 7.69 -12.47
CA ALA A 581 -27.91 8.69 -12.45
C ALA A 581 -27.56 9.89 -11.55
N GLU A 582 -26.82 9.66 -10.48
CA GLU A 582 -26.25 10.68 -9.59
C GLU A 582 -25.09 11.43 -10.24
N SER A 583 -24.37 10.81 -11.18
CA SER A 583 -23.32 11.47 -11.96
C SER A 583 -23.89 12.44 -13.03
N GLN A 584 -25.05 12.12 -13.62
CA GLN A 584 -25.63 12.86 -14.76
C GLN A 584 -25.76 14.38 -14.56
N PRO A 585 -26.15 14.90 -13.39
CA PRO A 585 -26.29 16.33 -13.20
C PRO A 585 -24.97 17.11 -13.37
N PHE A 586 -23.81 16.48 -13.15
CA PHE A 586 -22.51 17.14 -13.20
C PHE A 586 -21.96 17.36 -14.62
N PHE A 587 -22.65 16.86 -15.65
CA PHE A 587 -22.26 17.02 -17.05
C PHE A 587 -22.80 18.32 -17.65
N ASP A 588 -21.98 19.02 -18.44
CA ASP A 588 -22.43 20.15 -19.26
C ASP A 588 -22.99 19.66 -20.61
N GLU A 589 -24.32 19.60 -20.72
CA GLU A 589 -25.02 19.24 -21.96
C GLU A 589 -24.80 20.26 -23.09
N GLN A 590 -24.46 21.52 -22.79
CA GLN A 590 -24.32 22.57 -23.81
C GLN A 590 -23.01 22.46 -24.59
N PHE A 591 -21.93 22.02 -23.93
CA PHE A 591 -20.67 21.64 -24.59
C PHE A 591 -20.89 20.56 -25.67
N ILE A 592 -21.77 19.59 -25.38
CA ILE A 592 -22.13 18.50 -26.31
C ILE A 592 -22.91 19.04 -27.53
N GLU A 593 -23.72 20.09 -27.36
CA GLU A 593 -24.47 20.71 -28.47
C GLU A 593 -23.60 21.56 -29.41
N ASP A 594 -22.52 22.15 -28.90
CA ASP A 594 -21.61 23.03 -29.65
C ASP A 594 -20.45 22.28 -30.35
N ALA A 595 -20.19 21.02 -29.98
CA ALA A 595 -19.21 20.17 -30.67
C ALA A 595 -19.68 19.80 -32.10
N PRO A 596 -18.88 20.04 -33.16
CA PRO A 596 -19.28 19.76 -34.52
C PRO A 596 -19.28 18.25 -34.81
N CYS A 597 -20.41 17.59 -34.54
CA CYS A 597 -20.66 16.23 -35.01
C CYS A 597 -20.52 16.14 -36.53
N GLY A 598 -19.68 15.23 -37.02
CA GLY A 598 -19.59 14.85 -38.42
C GLY A 598 -20.87 14.16 -38.94
N PHE A 599 -20.74 13.19 -39.84
CA PHE A 599 -21.88 12.50 -40.50
C PHE A 599 -22.78 11.65 -39.57
N MET A 600 -22.61 11.71 -38.24
CA MET A 600 -23.41 10.97 -37.26
C MET A 600 -24.69 11.69 -36.85
N TRP A 601 -25.63 10.95 -36.26
CA TRP A 601 -26.87 11.51 -35.70
C TRP A 601 -26.57 12.14 -34.34
N LEU A 602 -27.08 13.36 -34.08
CA LEU A 602 -26.84 14.14 -32.86
C LEU A 602 -27.08 13.35 -31.56
N ASP A 603 -28.07 12.45 -31.55
CA ASP A 603 -28.39 11.60 -30.40
C ASP A 603 -27.26 10.58 -30.10
N THR A 604 -26.62 10.02 -31.14
CA THR A 604 -25.48 9.09 -31.00
C THR A 604 -24.19 9.82 -30.61
N CYS A 605 -24.02 11.06 -31.03
CA CYS A 605 -22.96 11.92 -30.50
C CYS A 605 -23.15 12.24 -29.02
N ARG A 606 -24.39 12.50 -28.57
CA ARG A 606 -24.67 12.80 -27.16
C ARG A 606 -24.38 11.62 -26.23
N GLU A 607 -24.58 10.40 -26.72
CA GLU A 607 -24.31 9.14 -26.00
C GLU A 607 -22.84 8.69 -26.04
N LYS A 608 -21.98 9.28 -26.89
CA LYS A 608 -20.58 8.86 -27.07
C LYS A 608 -19.55 9.99 -26.96
N GLY A 609 -20.04 11.23 -26.90
CA GLY A 609 -19.34 12.50 -27.08
C GLY A 609 -17.98 12.46 -27.76
N VAL A 610 -17.94 12.12 -29.03
CA VAL A 610 -16.68 12.02 -29.78
C VAL A 610 -16.10 13.38 -30.21
N ASP A 611 -14.77 13.46 -30.34
CA ASP A 611 -14.06 14.58 -30.97
C ASP A 611 -14.14 14.56 -32.52
N GLU A 612 -13.52 15.55 -33.17
CA GLU A 612 -13.57 15.72 -34.64
C GLU A 612 -12.92 14.57 -35.45
N ASP A 613 -12.12 13.74 -34.79
CA ASP A 613 -11.40 12.60 -35.36
C ASP A 613 -12.07 11.24 -35.09
N ASP A 614 -13.24 11.23 -34.41
CA ASP A 614 -14.06 10.04 -34.12
C ASP A 614 -13.28 8.97 -33.32
N ASN A 615 -12.29 9.39 -32.51
CA ASN A 615 -11.37 8.49 -31.81
C ASN A 615 -11.20 8.78 -30.31
N ARG A 616 -11.72 9.91 -29.80
CA ARG A 616 -11.69 10.27 -28.36
C ARG A 616 -13.06 10.74 -27.93
N SER A 617 -13.50 10.37 -26.72
CA SER A 617 -14.77 10.90 -26.17
C SER A 617 -14.53 12.10 -25.27
N LYS A 618 -14.90 13.30 -25.70
CA LYS A 618 -15.05 14.49 -24.88
C LYS A 618 -16.49 14.59 -24.36
N ILE A 619 -16.74 14.43 -23.05
CA ILE A 619 -18.05 14.82 -22.50
C ILE A 619 -17.92 15.78 -21.33
N GLY A 620 -17.80 17.06 -21.67
CA GLY A 620 -18.13 18.16 -20.78
C GLY A 620 -17.03 18.51 -19.78
N ALA A 621 -17.11 19.74 -19.29
CA ALA A 621 -16.33 20.21 -18.15
C ALA A 621 -17.28 20.50 -17.00
N ILE A 622 -16.81 20.37 -15.78
CA ILE A 622 -17.53 20.89 -14.62
C ILE A 622 -17.37 22.43 -14.63
N THR A 623 -18.45 23.18 -14.88
CA THR A 623 -18.40 24.62 -15.22
C THR A 623 -18.21 25.58 -14.03
N LEU A 624 -17.73 26.81 -14.32
CA LEU A 624 -17.60 27.94 -13.38
C LEU A 624 -18.84 28.89 -13.39
N GLU A 625 -18.94 29.69 -12.33
CA GLU A 625 -20.08 30.52 -11.86
C GLU A 625 -20.77 31.52 -12.84
N ASP A 626 -20.51 31.58 -14.15
CA ASP A 626 -20.92 32.77 -14.94
C ASP A 626 -21.36 32.59 -16.42
N GLU A 627 -21.69 31.39 -16.89
CA GLU A 627 -22.38 31.25 -18.20
C GLU A 627 -23.90 31.17 -18.03
N VAL A 628 -24.65 31.97 -18.78
CA VAL A 628 -26.05 32.41 -18.53
C VAL A 628 -27.13 31.29 -18.43
N ASN A 629 -26.78 30.00 -18.43
CA ASN A 629 -27.61 28.90 -17.94
C ASN A 629 -26.76 27.61 -17.69
N PRO A 630 -26.18 27.38 -16.50
CA PRO A 630 -25.64 26.08 -16.12
C PRO A 630 -26.60 25.40 -15.13
N THR A 631 -26.66 24.06 -15.13
CA THR A 631 -27.50 23.32 -14.17
C THR A 631 -26.74 22.74 -12.97
N VAL A 632 -25.41 22.61 -12.99
CA VAL A 632 -24.57 22.18 -11.83
C VAL A 632 -23.14 22.76 -11.90
N GLU A 633 -22.57 23.12 -10.73
CA GLU A 633 -21.32 23.89 -10.54
C GLU A 633 -20.16 23.02 -9.98
N ILE A 634 -18.90 23.39 -10.25
CA ILE A 634 -17.69 22.71 -9.69
C ILE A 634 -17.68 22.68 -8.16
N ASP A 635 -18.20 23.74 -7.53
CA ASP A 635 -18.37 23.83 -6.09
C ASP A 635 -19.41 22.82 -5.58
N THR A 636 -20.42 22.49 -6.39
CA THR A 636 -21.42 21.47 -6.05
C THR A 636 -20.80 20.07 -6.08
N TYR A 637 -19.94 19.79 -7.05
CA TYR A 637 -19.23 18.51 -7.11
C TYR A 637 -18.21 18.38 -5.97
N SER A 638 -17.45 19.45 -5.70
CA SER A 638 -16.55 19.53 -4.56
C SER A 638 -17.28 19.35 -3.22
N GLU A 639 -18.43 20.01 -3.03
CA GLU A 639 -19.27 19.82 -1.84
C GLU A 639 -19.78 18.38 -1.73
N TRP A 640 -20.21 17.79 -2.85
CA TRP A 640 -20.65 16.38 -2.89
C TRP A 640 -19.53 15.44 -2.46
N LEU A 641 -18.34 15.59 -3.02
CA LEU A 641 -17.16 14.79 -2.64
C LEU A 641 -16.80 14.98 -1.17
N SER A 642 -16.85 16.20 -0.64
CA SER A 642 -16.59 16.44 0.78
C SER A 642 -17.63 15.76 1.68
N VAL A 643 -18.91 15.88 1.35
CA VAL A 643 -20.03 15.32 2.13
C VAL A 643 -20.00 13.79 2.13
N HIS A 644 -19.78 13.18 0.98
CA HIS A 644 -19.91 11.73 0.84
C HIS A 644 -18.57 11.01 1.01
N TYR A 645 -17.47 11.61 0.54
CA TYR A 645 -16.15 10.94 0.37
C TYR A 645 -15.11 11.50 1.33
N SER A 646 -15.35 12.68 1.92
CA SER A 646 -14.43 13.35 2.86
C SER A 646 -13.03 13.51 2.29
N LEU A 647 -12.95 13.85 1.00
CA LEU A 647 -11.70 13.98 0.26
C LEU A 647 -10.98 15.30 0.57
N ASP A 648 -9.67 15.19 0.75
CA ASP A 648 -8.75 16.32 0.84
C ASP A 648 -8.22 16.63 -0.57
N ILE A 649 -9.06 17.24 -1.40
CA ILE A 649 -8.75 17.67 -2.77
C ILE A 649 -9.35 19.05 -3.02
N SER A 650 -8.57 19.96 -3.61
CA SER A 650 -9.05 21.29 -3.99
C SER A 650 -9.43 21.34 -5.46
N PHE A 651 -10.28 22.31 -5.79
CA PHE A 651 -10.58 22.68 -7.17
C PHE A 651 -10.12 24.13 -7.36
N ASP A 652 -9.17 24.40 -8.26
CA ASP A 652 -8.73 25.76 -8.57
C ASP A 652 -9.52 26.35 -9.74
N HIS A 653 -9.94 27.59 -9.57
CA HIS A 653 -10.76 28.35 -10.50
C HIS A 653 -9.93 29.23 -11.45
N SER A 654 -8.60 29.18 -11.37
CA SER A 654 -7.73 30.20 -11.98
C SER A 654 -7.30 29.94 -13.44
N GLU A 655 -7.36 28.69 -13.92
CA GLU A 655 -6.83 28.31 -15.26
C GLU A 655 -7.88 27.97 -16.34
N LEU A 656 -9.18 27.87 -15.99
CA LEU A 656 -10.25 27.55 -16.96
C LEU A 656 -10.42 28.57 -18.10
N ASP A 657 -9.75 29.73 -18.01
CA ASP A 657 -9.85 30.85 -18.94
C ASP A 657 -8.78 30.84 -20.06
N GLN A 658 -7.85 29.87 -20.14
CA GLN A 658 -6.68 30.00 -21.04
C GLN A 658 -6.46 28.98 -22.16
N THR A 659 -7.08 27.80 -22.22
CA THR A 659 -6.79 26.87 -23.34
C THR A 659 -7.97 26.00 -23.75
N ASN A 660 -9.01 26.62 -24.34
CA ASN A 660 -9.85 25.96 -25.34
C ASN A 660 -10.42 27.03 -26.28
N THR A 661 -9.53 27.61 -27.09
CA THR A 661 -9.98 28.20 -28.36
C THR A 661 -9.87 27.09 -29.41
N PRO A 662 -10.92 26.86 -30.22
CA PRO A 662 -11.08 25.67 -31.06
C PRO A 662 -9.99 25.51 -32.11
#